data_AF-A0A7J8BHN4-F1
#
_entry.id   AF-A0A7J8BHN4-F1
#
_cell.length_a   1.000
_cell.length_b   1.000
_cell.length_c   1.000
_cell.angle_alpha   90.00
_cell.angle_beta   90.00
_cell.angle_gamma   90.00
#
_symmetry.space_group_name_H-M   'P 1'
#
loop_
_entity.id
_entity.type
_entity.pdbx_description
1 polymer ?
#
loop_
_entity_poly.entity_id
_entity_poly.type
_entity_poly.pdbx_seq_one_letter_code
_entity_poly.pdbx_strand_id
1 'polypeptide(L)'
;MASEYRVTVPEDSVRTLSPGRSGEKVVSAPAGELAASGTLKSGMSPVRSVVASPRPVKGKAGREAARRRLQLQPVPQAEGQGEGAAEEEDEPLLSVPEEEEEEEEEEEEEEAQPLPPVCVSPMRGMWRDEKVALYCDEVLQSCKAEDADEAMSKYLSEKLKLKDKWLGVWKTNPELFFVKYEEASIPFVGILVEVTCKPHQSSSSCFKVSVSVAEPFSSNIANIPRGLVDEILEELEHSVPLLEVYPVEGQGSDIQDIALALEVVRFFYDFLWRDWDDEESCENYTALIEERINLWCDIQDGTIPGPIAQRFKKTLEKYKNKRVELIEYQSNIKEDPSAAEAVECWKKYYEIVMLCGLLKMWEDLRLRVHGPFFPRILRRRKGKRDFGKTITHIVAKVMTTDMVKDLPSDTLLQQHDDLDLAVDSCYSGDTVVIFPGEYQAVNLALLTDDIIIKGVGKREEIIITSEPSHDSFVVSKADNVKLMNLSLIQQGTVDGIVVVESGHMTLENCILKCEGTGVCVLTGAALTVTDSEITGAQGAGVELYPGSIAILERNEIHHCNNLRTSDSSKSTLGGVNMKVLPAPKLKMTNNHIYNNNGYGVSILQPTEQFFIVAEALNKGAASGDKKDENMLSKVMQNLNLEMNNNKIEANLKGDIRIVTS
;
A
#
# COMPACT_ATOMS: atom_id res chain seq x y z
N MET A 1 -5.20 86.89 20.57
CA MET A 1 -6.41 86.44 19.85
C MET A 1 -6.52 84.93 20.01
N ALA A 2 -7.73 84.37 19.86
CA ALA A 2 -8.11 83.02 20.26
C ALA A 2 -8.10 82.80 21.79
N SER A 3 -9.29 82.51 22.33
CA SER A 3 -9.51 82.06 23.70
C SER A 3 -10.37 80.81 23.63
N GLU A 4 -9.96 79.73 24.29
CA GLU A 4 -10.81 78.57 24.54
C GLU A 4 -12.03 78.99 25.37
N TYR A 5 -13.21 78.40 25.12
CA TYR A 5 -14.09 77.94 26.20
C TYR A 5 -15.18 76.98 25.68
N ARG A 6 -15.51 76.01 26.54
CA ARG A 6 -16.60 75.00 26.53
C ARG A 6 -18.00 75.53 26.13
N VAL A 7 -18.97 74.61 26.02
CA VAL A 7 -20.17 74.50 26.91
C VAL A 7 -21.05 73.29 26.49
N THR A 8 -20.96 72.14 27.20
CA THR A 8 -21.93 71.54 28.18
C THR A 8 -23.27 71.03 27.63
N VAL A 9 -23.81 69.95 28.23
CA VAL A 9 -25.20 69.75 28.74
C VAL A 9 -25.30 68.27 29.24
N PRO A 10 -26.13 67.92 30.26
CA PRO A 10 -25.58 67.20 31.42
C PRO A 10 -26.15 65.78 31.66
N GLU A 11 -25.85 65.27 32.86
CA GLU A 11 -26.29 64.02 33.49
C GLU A 11 -27.81 63.81 33.48
N ASP A 12 -28.24 62.55 33.48
CA ASP A 12 -29.04 62.07 34.62
C ASP A 12 -28.78 60.58 34.89
N SER A 13 -29.04 60.15 36.13
CA SER A 13 -28.47 58.93 36.73
C SER A 13 -29.51 57.88 37.15
N VAL A 14 -28.99 56.74 37.67
CA VAL A 14 -29.44 56.07 38.92
C VAL A 14 -29.84 54.57 38.82
N ARG A 15 -29.19 53.78 39.70
CA ARG A 15 -29.49 52.40 40.22
C ARG A 15 -29.13 51.18 39.34
N THR A 16 -28.54 50.10 39.88
CA THR A 16 -28.40 49.69 41.31
C THR A 16 -27.05 49.00 41.61
N LEU A 17 -26.62 49.05 42.88
CA LEU A 17 -25.37 48.49 43.42
C LEU A 17 -25.45 46.99 43.79
N SER A 18 -24.27 46.36 43.87
CA SER A 18 -23.98 45.01 44.38
C SER A 18 -24.29 44.84 45.89
N PRO A 19 -24.19 43.61 46.47
CA PRO A 19 -22.90 43.16 47.04
C PRO A 19 -22.66 41.63 47.07
N GLY A 20 -21.45 41.20 47.46
CA GLY A 20 -21.22 39.85 48.04
C GLY A 20 -19.97 39.13 47.52
N ARG A 21 -19.09 38.68 48.43
CA ARG A 21 -17.75 38.13 48.13
C ARG A 21 -17.58 36.73 48.76
N SER A 22 -17.29 35.70 47.96
CA SER A 22 -16.47 34.50 48.28
C SER A 22 -16.53 33.52 47.11
N GLY A 23 -15.48 32.83 46.67
CA GLY A 23 -14.05 32.94 47.00
C GLY A 23 -13.29 31.80 46.32
N GLU A 24 -12.16 32.09 45.66
CA GLU A 24 -11.31 31.06 45.02
C GLU A 24 -9.88 31.10 45.57
N LYS A 25 -9.27 29.92 45.67
CA LYS A 25 -7.98 29.70 46.33
C LYS A 25 -6.88 29.48 45.28
N VAL A 26 -5.84 30.29 45.35
CA VAL A 26 -4.58 30.10 44.61
C VAL A 26 -3.80 28.92 45.16
N VAL A 27 -3.21 28.09 44.30
CA VAL A 27 -1.95 27.38 44.57
C VAL A 27 -1.05 27.48 43.34
N SER A 28 0.23 27.74 43.58
CA SER A 28 1.28 28.04 42.60
C SER A 28 2.09 26.81 42.16
N ALA A 29 2.78 26.93 41.03
CA ALA A 29 3.80 25.97 40.59
C ALA A 29 5.05 25.96 41.51
N PRO A 30 5.80 24.84 41.54
CA PRO A 30 7.21 24.82 41.91
C PRO A 30 8.11 24.56 40.69
N ALA A 31 9.37 24.97 40.78
CA ALA A 31 10.41 24.65 39.81
C ALA A 31 11.60 23.99 40.52
N GLY A 32 12.11 22.90 39.93
CA GLY A 32 13.48 22.41 40.07
C GLY A 32 13.85 21.67 41.36
N GLU A 33 14.08 20.35 41.25
CA GLU A 33 15.29 19.76 41.81
C GLU A 33 15.70 18.46 41.07
N LEU A 34 16.99 18.44 40.69
CA LEU A 34 17.91 17.31 40.43
C LEU A 34 17.45 16.05 39.65
N ALA A 35 18.25 15.73 38.62
CA ALA A 35 18.11 14.56 37.78
C ALA A 35 18.40 13.23 38.52
N ALA A 36 17.56 12.22 38.28
CA ALA A 36 17.87 10.81 38.48
C ALA A 36 17.88 10.13 37.10
N SER A 37 18.92 9.34 36.84
CA SER A 37 19.12 8.65 35.55
C SER A 37 18.09 7.53 35.36
N GLY A 38 17.04 7.79 34.57
CA GLY A 38 16.09 6.78 34.11
C GLY A 38 16.60 6.11 32.83
N THR A 39 17.22 4.94 32.95
CA THR A 39 17.68 4.16 31.80
C THR A 39 16.49 3.64 30.98
N LEU A 40 16.24 4.21 29.81
CA LEU A 40 15.27 3.70 28.84
C LEU A 40 15.76 2.36 28.28
N LYS A 41 15.35 1.26 28.90
CA LYS A 41 15.42 -0.07 28.29
C LYS A 41 14.32 -0.18 27.23
N SER A 42 14.66 0.09 25.97
CA SER A 42 13.82 -0.35 24.85
C SER A 42 13.86 -1.88 24.78
N GLY A 43 12.76 -2.54 25.11
CA GLY A 43 12.58 -3.95 24.75
C GLY A 43 12.47 -4.06 23.24
N MET A 44 13.51 -4.57 22.57
CA MET A 44 13.44 -4.84 21.13
C MET A 44 12.62 -6.12 20.93
N SER A 45 11.39 -6.00 20.43
CA SER A 45 10.64 -7.13 19.90
C SER A 45 11.32 -7.57 18.59
N PRO A 46 11.70 -8.85 18.42
CA PRO A 46 12.33 -9.33 17.19
C PRO A 46 11.32 -9.30 16.03
N VAL A 47 11.78 -9.03 14.81
CA VAL A 47 10.93 -9.14 13.61
C VAL A 47 10.49 -10.59 13.45
N ARG A 48 9.18 -10.84 13.54
CA ARG A 48 8.56 -12.19 13.60
C ARG A 48 7.95 -12.66 12.28
N SER A 49 8.46 -12.15 11.15
CA SER A 49 8.03 -12.59 9.81
C SER A 49 8.38 -14.07 9.59
N VAL A 50 7.43 -14.89 9.12
CA VAL A 50 7.69 -16.31 8.79
C VAL A 50 8.39 -16.44 7.44
N VAL A 51 8.34 -15.40 6.60
CA VAL A 51 9.21 -15.26 5.42
C VAL A 51 10.67 -15.21 5.88
N ALA A 52 11.42 -16.24 5.49
CA ALA A 52 12.70 -16.64 6.06
C ALA A 52 13.80 -15.56 5.97
N SER A 53 13.87 -14.71 7.01
CA SER A 53 14.86 -13.64 7.11
C SER A 53 16.27 -14.21 7.38
N PRO A 54 17.33 -13.66 6.76
CA PRO A 54 18.73 -14.06 6.98
C PRO A 54 19.12 -14.16 8.47
N ARG A 55 19.65 -15.31 8.88
CA ARG A 55 20.24 -15.51 10.22
C ARG A 55 21.76 -15.67 10.12
N PRO A 56 22.56 -14.71 10.60
CA PRO A 56 24.02 -14.81 10.52
C PRO A 56 24.59 -15.78 11.58
N VAL A 57 24.84 -17.04 11.20
CA VAL A 57 25.47 -18.04 12.07
C VAL A 57 27.00 -18.03 11.92
N LYS A 58 27.72 -17.51 12.93
CA LYS A 58 29.20 -17.52 12.98
C LYS A 58 29.74 -18.88 13.44
N GLY A 59 30.40 -19.59 12.52
CA GLY A 59 31.21 -20.80 12.74
C GLY A 59 32.27 -20.91 11.65
N LYS A 60 33.47 -21.45 11.94
CA LYS A 60 34.67 -21.37 11.09
C LYS A 60 35.33 -22.73 10.81
N ALA A 61 36.12 -22.77 9.74
CA ALA A 61 37.05 -23.83 9.31
C ALA A 61 36.42 -25.07 8.64
N GLY A 62 35.67 -25.94 9.33
CA GLY A 62 35.14 -27.17 8.73
C GLY A 62 34.28 -26.93 7.48
N ARG A 63 33.45 -25.89 7.55
CA ARG A 63 32.49 -25.48 6.51
C ARG A 63 33.07 -25.30 5.11
N GLU A 64 34.36 -24.98 4.91
CA GLU A 64 34.90 -24.73 3.55
C GLU A 64 35.13 -26.00 2.73
N ALA A 65 35.32 -27.17 3.35
CA ALA A 65 35.62 -28.41 2.62
C ALA A 65 34.36 -28.99 1.94
N ALA A 66 33.30 -29.24 2.71
CA ALA A 66 32.02 -29.70 2.18
C ALA A 66 31.40 -28.69 1.18
N ARG A 67 31.49 -27.39 1.48
CA ARG A 67 30.99 -26.33 0.57
C ARG A 67 31.75 -26.24 -0.76
N ARG A 68 32.96 -26.79 -0.88
CA ARG A 68 33.68 -26.86 -2.17
C ARG A 68 33.25 -28.05 -3.03
N ARG A 69 32.90 -29.20 -2.43
CA ARG A 69 32.39 -30.38 -3.19
C ARG A 69 31.09 -30.03 -3.93
N LEU A 70 30.17 -29.34 -3.25
CA LEU A 70 28.92 -28.79 -3.82
C LEU A 70 29.08 -27.79 -4.98
N GLN A 71 30.29 -27.30 -5.27
CA GLN A 71 30.55 -26.32 -6.34
C GLN A 71 31.19 -26.94 -7.61
N LEU A 72 31.47 -28.25 -7.62
CA LEU A 72 32.35 -28.86 -8.62
C LEU A 72 31.70 -29.88 -9.57
N GLN A 73 30.41 -30.20 -9.44
CA GLN A 73 29.73 -31.06 -10.43
C GLN A 73 29.25 -30.24 -11.65
N PRO A 74 29.67 -30.59 -12.88
CA PRO A 74 29.26 -29.87 -14.08
C PRO A 74 27.88 -30.33 -14.60
N VAL A 75 27.06 -29.37 -15.03
CA VAL A 75 25.83 -29.63 -15.79
C VAL A 75 26.21 -30.22 -17.16
N PRO A 76 25.64 -31.35 -17.59
CA PRO A 76 25.91 -31.90 -18.91
C PRO A 76 25.21 -31.08 -20.01
N GLN A 77 25.91 -30.08 -20.55
CA GLN A 77 25.48 -29.42 -21.79
C GLN A 77 25.72 -30.36 -22.98
N ALA A 78 24.64 -30.77 -23.63
CA ALA A 78 24.69 -31.46 -24.91
C ALA A 78 24.88 -30.45 -26.04
N GLU A 79 26.11 -30.31 -26.54
CA GLU A 79 26.38 -29.65 -27.82
C GLU A 79 26.84 -30.66 -28.87
N GLY A 80 26.21 -30.59 -30.05
CA GLY A 80 26.53 -31.45 -31.19
C GLY A 80 27.55 -30.80 -32.12
N GLN A 81 28.62 -31.56 -32.41
CA GLN A 81 29.36 -31.67 -33.68
C GLN A 81 29.55 -30.42 -34.58
N GLY A 82 30.81 -30.07 -34.90
CA GLY A 82 31.07 -28.99 -35.87
C GLY A 82 32.50 -28.72 -36.37
N GLU A 83 33.34 -29.76 -36.57
CA GLU A 83 34.53 -29.80 -37.47
C GLU A 83 35.65 -28.73 -37.41
N GLY A 84 36.93 -29.17 -37.33
CA GLY A 84 38.09 -28.33 -37.72
C GLY A 84 39.46 -28.80 -37.23
N ALA A 85 40.26 -29.41 -38.12
CA ALA A 85 41.62 -29.96 -37.97
C ALA A 85 42.69 -29.01 -37.32
N ALA A 86 43.90 -29.44 -36.92
CA ALA A 86 44.71 -30.63 -37.25
C ALA A 86 45.84 -30.88 -36.22
N GLU A 87 46.52 -32.05 -36.29
CA GLU A 87 47.97 -32.30 -36.03
C GLU A 87 48.62 -31.89 -34.68
N GLU A 88 49.57 -32.61 -34.08
CA GLU A 88 50.02 -34.01 -34.20
C GLU A 88 50.77 -34.40 -32.90
N GLU A 89 51.17 -35.66 -32.83
CA GLU A 89 51.82 -36.42 -31.75
C GLU A 89 53.00 -35.77 -30.97
N ASP A 90 53.11 -36.09 -29.66
CA ASP A 90 54.34 -36.74 -29.15
C ASP A 90 54.11 -37.32 -27.73
N GLU A 91 54.28 -38.64 -27.59
CA GLU A 91 54.41 -39.36 -26.31
C GLU A 91 55.86 -39.88 -26.22
N PRO A 92 56.45 -40.00 -25.01
CA PRO A 92 56.63 -41.38 -24.56
C PRO A 92 56.50 -41.62 -23.05
N LEU A 93 56.20 -42.89 -22.75
CA LEU A 93 55.85 -43.46 -21.47
C LEU A 93 57.02 -43.88 -20.54
N LEU A 94 56.66 -44.03 -19.26
CA LEU A 94 57.10 -45.04 -18.28
C LEU A 94 58.52 -45.03 -17.66
N SER A 95 58.55 -44.83 -16.33
CA SER A 95 59.14 -45.81 -15.40
C SER A 95 58.54 -45.72 -13.99
N VAL A 96 57.70 -46.71 -13.65
CA VAL A 96 57.13 -47.10 -12.34
C VAL A 96 58.23 -47.97 -11.64
N PRO A 97 58.32 -48.21 -10.29
CA PRO A 97 57.19 -48.59 -9.42
C PRO A 97 57.23 -48.32 -7.89
N GLU A 98 56.10 -48.67 -7.24
CA GLU A 98 55.91 -49.13 -5.82
C GLU A 98 56.38 -48.17 -4.70
N GLU A 99 55.87 -48.13 -3.47
CA GLU A 99 54.79 -48.81 -2.70
C GLU A 99 53.77 -47.70 -2.29
N GLU A 100 52.49 -47.88 -1.92
CA GLU A 100 51.63 -49.01 -1.51
C GLU A 100 50.15 -48.68 -1.96
N GLU A 101 49.15 -49.56 -1.75
CA GLU A 101 47.72 -49.32 -2.06
C GLU A 101 46.91 -49.00 -0.77
N GLU A 102 46.32 -47.80 -0.65
CA GLU A 102 45.20 -47.54 0.28
C GLU A 102 43.88 -47.62 -0.51
N GLU A 103 43.03 -48.59 -0.17
CA GLU A 103 41.67 -48.72 -0.73
C GLU A 103 40.79 -47.57 -0.19
N GLU A 104 40.71 -46.45 -0.93
CA GLU A 104 39.60 -45.51 -0.75
C GLU A 104 38.33 -46.19 -1.26
N GLU A 105 37.48 -46.67 -0.34
CA GLU A 105 36.12 -47.09 -0.66
C GLU A 105 35.37 -45.89 -1.27
N GLU A 106 35.05 -45.96 -2.56
CA GLU A 106 34.10 -45.04 -3.21
C GLU A 106 32.72 -45.25 -2.58
N GLU A 107 32.43 -44.55 -1.47
CA GLU A 107 31.06 -44.38 -0.99
C GLU A 107 30.24 -43.73 -2.12
N GLU A 108 29.37 -44.51 -2.77
CA GLU A 108 28.34 -43.97 -3.66
C GLU A 108 27.51 -42.95 -2.85
N GLU A 109 27.70 -41.65 -3.09
CA GLU A 109 26.89 -40.59 -2.46
C GLU A 109 25.41 -40.79 -2.89
N GLU A 110 24.63 -41.51 -2.08
CA GLU A 110 23.20 -41.79 -2.35
C GLU A 110 22.44 -40.47 -2.61
N GLU A 111 21.99 -40.26 -3.85
CA GLU A 111 21.20 -39.08 -4.22
C GLU A 111 19.92 -39.01 -3.37
N ALA A 112 19.61 -37.81 -2.87
CA ALA A 112 18.45 -37.59 -2.01
C ALA A 112 17.15 -37.86 -2.78
N GLN A 113 16.25 -38.67 -2.21
CA GLN A 113 14.97 -38.98 -2.82
C GLN A 113 14.06 -37.73 -2.91
N PRO A 114 13.14 -37.65 -3.90
CA PRO A 114 12.22 -36.53 -4.00
C PRO A 114 11.29 -36.45 -2.77
N LEU A 115 11.09 -35.24 -2.25
CA LEU A 115 10.21 -35.02 -1.10
C LEU A 115 8.77 -35.53 -1.34
N PRO A 116 8.14 -36.14 -0.31
CA PRO A 116 6.73 -36.48 -0.37
C PRO A 116 5.83 -35.23 -0.34
N PRO A 117 4.57 -35.33 -0.81
CA PRO A 117 3.64 -34.20 -0.78
C PRO A 117 3.34 -33.76 0.66
N VAL A 118 3.30 -32.44 0.86
CA VAL A 118 2.90 -31.81 2.13
C VAL A 118 1.45 -31.39 2.10
N CYS A 119 0.79 -31.43 3.27
CA CYS A 119 -0.63 -31.08 3.41
C CYS A 119 -0.95 -29.71 2.77
N VAL A 120 -1.90 -29.71 1.84
CA VAL A 120 -2.41 -28.48 1.21
C VAL A 120 -2.98 -27.52 2.26
N SER A 121 -2.64 -26.24 2.16
CA SER A 121 -3.11 -25.16 3.06
C SER A 121 -4.65 -25.06 3.07
N PRO A 122 -5.35 -25.49 4.15
CA PRO A 122 -6.82 -25.53 4.17
C PRO A 122 -7.43 -24.12 4.26
N MET A 123 -6.68 -23.17 4.84
CA MET A 123 -7.04 -21.76 5.03
C MET A 123 -7.44 -21.05 3.73
N ARG A 124 -6.93 -21.49 2.57
CA ARG A 124 -7.28 -20.95 1.25
C ARG A 124 -8.73 -21.27 0.84
N GLY A 125 -9.33 -22.33 1.40
CA GLY A 125 -10.71 -22.72 1.13
C GLY A 125 -11.74 -22.17 2.12
N MET A 126 -11.32 -21.68 3.29
CA MET A 126 -12.23 -21.18 4.33
C MET A 126 -12.90 -19.86 3.94
N TRP A 127 -14.18 -19.72 4.27
CA TRP A 127 -14.94 -18.49 4.09
C TRP A 127 -14.46 -17.38 5.03
N ARG A 128 -14.88 -16.13 4.74
CA ARG A 128 -14.54 -14.93 5.53
C ARG A 128 -14.97 -15.10 6.99
N ASP A 129 -16.25 -15.41 7.20
CA ASP A 129 -16.87 -15.54 8.52
C ASP A 129 -16.26 -16.71 9.32
N GLU A 130 -15.86 -17.79 8.66
CA GLU A 130 -15.15 -18.93 9.29
C GLU A 130 -13.76 -18.53 9.80
N LYS A 131 -13.02 -17.68 9.06
CA LYS A 131 -11.74 -17.14 9.53
C LYS A 131 -11.94 -16.21 10.73
N VAL A 132 -12.97 -15.35 10.69
CA VAL A 132 -13.28 -14.44 11.79
C VAL A 132 -13.64 -15.22 13.06
N ALA A 133 -14.54 -16.20 12.97
CA ALA A 133 -14.90 -17.05 14.11
C ALA A 133 -13.67 -17.80 14.66
N LEU A 134 -12.83 -18.39 13.80
CA LEU A 134 -11.63 -19.10 14.24
C LEU A 134 -10.67 -18.19 15.02
N TYR A 135 -10.32 -17.00 14.51
CA TYR A 135 -9.39 -16.12 15.22
C TYR A 135 -10.03 -15.42 16.42
N CYS A 136 -11.22 -14.84 16.26
CA CYS A 136 -11.84 -14.00 17.26
C CYS A 136 -12.52 -14.81 18.36
N ASP A 137 -13.23 -15.90 18.03
CA ASP A 137 -14.02 -16.67 18.99
C ASP A 137 -13.28 -17.88 19.56
N GLU A 138 -12.40 -18.54 18.79
CA GLU A 138 -11.66 -19.72 19.25
C GLU A 138 -10.25 -19.40 19.78
N VAL A 139 -9.40 -18.74 18.98
CA VAL A 139 -7.95 -18.59 19.26
C VAL A 139 -7.66 -17.42 20.22
N LEU A 140 -8.12 -16.21 19.89
CA LEU A 140 -7.79 -14.98 20.62
C LEU A 140 -8.80 -14.65 21.72
N GLN A 141 -10.09 -14.91 21.49
CA GLN A 141 -11.18 -14.71 22.46
C GLN A 141 -11.26 -13.26 22.96
N SER A 142 -10.84 -13.01 24.21
CA SER A 142 -10.76 -11.68 24.80
C SER A 142 -9.32 -11.31 25.20
N CYS A 143 -8.32 -11.84 24.49
CA CYS A 143 -6.92 -11.49 24.72
C CYS A 143 -6.62 -10.06 24.26
N LYS A 144 -5.56 -9.49 24.83
CA LYS A 144 -4.95 -8.26 24.28
C LYS A 144 -3.90 -8.62 23.24
N ALA A 145 -3.39 -7.61 22.54
CA ALA A 145 -2.23 -7.75 21.65
C ALA A 145 -0.98 -8.26 22.38
N GLU A 146 -0.72 -7.75 23.60
CA GLU A 146 0.41 -8.17 24.46
C GLU A 146 0.36 -9.67 24.83
N ASP A 147 -0.82 -10.29 24.83
CA ASP A 147 -1.04 -11.70 25.17
C ASP A 147 -1.15 -12.62 23.92
N ALA A 148 -1.11 -12.06 22.70
CA ALA A 148 -1.43 -12.78 21.47
C ALA A 148 -0.47 -13.95 21.18
N ASP A 149 0.82 -13.80 21.53
CA ASP A 149 1.81 -14.89 21.48
C ASP A 149 1.41 -16.06 22.37
N GLU A 150 0.91 -15.80 23.59
CA GLU A 150 0.51 -16.85 24.53
C GLU A 150 -0.75 -17.56 24.03
N ALA A 151 -1.71 -16.80 23.46
CA ALA A 151 -2.91 -17.36 22.83
C ALA A 151 -2.56 -18.30 21.66
N MET A 152 -1.71 -17.84 20.71
CA MET A 152 -1.20 -18.66 19.61
C MET A 152 -0.42 -19.88 20.13
N SER A 153 0.35 -19.70 21.21
CA SER A 153 1.15 -20.77 21.81
C SER A 153 0.31 -21.85 22.47
N LYS A 154 -0.74 -21.44 23.17
CA LYS A 154 -1.71 -22.34 23.79
C LYS A 154 -2.45 -23.13 22.71
N TYR A 155 -3.00 -22.46 21.71
CA TYR A 155 -3.71 -23.08 20.59
C TYR A 155 -2.85 -24.14 19.88
N LEU A 156 -1.64 -23.78 19.47
CA LEU A 156 -0.74 -24.71 18.77
C LEU A 156 -0.31 -25.87 19.69
N SER A 157 -0.01 -25.60 20.96
CA SER A 157 0.33 -26.64 21.95
C SER A 157 -0.81 -27.61 22.24
N GLU A 158 -2.06 -27.18 22.17
CA GLU A 158 -3.23 -28.06 22.32
C GLU A 158 -3.39 -29.00 21.12
N LYS A 159 -3.10 -28.52 19.90
CA LYS A 159 -3.15 -29.33 18.67
C LYS A 159 -1.97 -30.30 18.53
N LEU A 160 -0.76 -29.90 18.93
CA LEU A 160 0.43 -30.78 18.90
C LEU A 160 0.34 -31.96 19.88
N LYS A 161 -0.38 -31.83 21.00
CA LYS A 161 -0.60 -32.92 21.97
C LYS A 161 -1.35 -34.13 21.40
N LEU A 162 -1.94 -34.01 20.21
CA LEU A 162 -2.63 -35.11 19.55
C LEU A 162 -1.66 -36.21 19.08
N LYS A 163 -0.38 -35.89 18.81
CA LYS A 163 0.57 -36.85 18.24
C LYS A 163 2.04 -36.51 18.54
N ASP A 164 2.71 -37.39 19.29
CA ASP A 164 4.10 -37.20 19.74
C ASP A 164 5.16 -37.18 18.62
N LYS A 165 4.90 -37.91 17.52
CA LYS A 165 5.82 -38.09 16.39
C LYS A 165 5.10 -38.06 15.03
N TRP A 166 5.67 -37.34 14.07
CA TRP A 166 5.13 -37.21 12.72
C TRP A 166 6.19 -36.78 11.69
N LEU A 167 5.98 -37.12 10.42
CA LEU A 167 6.88 -36.72 9.32
C LEU A 167 6.50 -35.34 8.79
N GLY A 168 7.50 -34.47 8.64
CA GLY A 168 7.35 -33.15 8.06
C GLY A 168 8.50 -32.80 7.13
N VAL A 169 8.27 -31.89 6.20
CA VAL A 169 9.33 -31.26 5.41
C VAL A 169 9.76 -29.98 6.13
N TRP A 170 10.98 -29.94 6.64
CA TRP A 170 11.60 -28.71 7.11
C TRP A 170 12.04 -27.90 5.90
N LYS A 171 11.46 -26.70 5.71
CA LYS A 171 11.78 -25.77 4.63
C LYS A 171 12.48 -24.55 5.21
N THR A 172 13.74 -24.34 4.83
CA THR A 172 14.58 -23.29 5.44
C THR A 172 15.33 -22.48 4.38
N ASN A 173 15.96 -21.38 4.82
CA ASN A 173 16.64 -20.43 3.93
C ASN A 173 17.90 -21.08 3.29
N PRO A 174 18.10 -20.96 1.96
CA PRO A 174 19.28 -21.50 1.29
C PRO A 174 20.63 -21.02 1.85
N GLU A 175 20.70 -19.83 2.49
CA GLU A 175 21.90 -19.29 3.13
C GLU A 175 22.50 -20.19 4.24
N LEU A 176 21.69 -21.06 4.86
CA LEU A 176 22.22 -22.03 5.83
C LEU A 176 23.17 -23.04 5.16
N PHE A 177 22.87 -23.41 3.92
CA PHE A 177 23.61 -24.40 3.13
C PHE A 177 24.63 -23.76 2.17
N PHE A 178 24.26 -22.67 1.50
CA PHE A 178 25.00 -22.07 0.38
C PHE A 178 25.56 -20.68 0.69
N VAL A 179 26.84 -20.45 0.37
CA VAL A 179 27.51 -19.14 0.55
C VAL A 179 27.30 -18.22 -0.66
N LYS A 180 27.05 -18.81 -1.83
CA LYS A 180 26.67 -18.12 -3.07
C LYS A 180 25.62 -18.98 -3.75
N TYR A 181 24.47 -18.39 -4.01
CA TYR A 181 23.41 -18.94 -4.83
C TYR A 181 22.73 -17.77 -5.55
N GLU A 182 22.10 -18.03 -6.68
CA GLU A 182 21.19 -17.06 -7.27
C GLU A 182 19.82 -17.26 -6.61
N GLU A 183 19.26 -16.20 -6.00
CA GLU A 183 18.01 -16.30 -5.23
C GLU A 183 16.82 -16.79 -6.09
N ALA A 184 16.90 -16.60 -7.41
CA ALA A 184 15.94 -17.10 -8.39
C ALA A 184 16.07 -18.62 -8.70
N SER A 185 17.17 -19.29 -8.33
CA SER A 185 17.42 -20.69 -8.66
C SER A 185 17.01 -21.69 -7.56
N ILE A 186 17.07 -21.29 -6.28
CA ILE A 186 16.69 -22.12 -5.13
C ILE A 186 15.83 -21.28 -4.17
N PRO A 187 14.50 -21.45 -4.15
CA PRO A 187 13.62 -20.64 -3.28
C PRO A 187 13.65 -21.08 -1.80
N PHE A 188 13.99 -22.33 -1.52
CA PHE A 188 14.19 -22.88 -0.16
C PHE A 188 14.95 -24.21 -0.25
N VAL A 189 15.58 -24.62 0.86
CA VAL A 189 16.07 -25.99 1.05
C VAL A 189 15.02 -26.76 1.85
N GLY A 190 14.55 -27.87 1.31
CA GLY A 190 13.52 -28.73 1.89
C GLY A 190 14.09 -30.10 2.23
N ILE A 191 13.97 -30.53 3.47
CA ILE A 191 14.48 -31.82 3.97
C ILE A 191 13.37 -32.57 4.70
N LEU A 192 13.23 -33.87 4.45
CA LEU A 192 12.28 -34.72 5.17
C LEU A 192 12.83 -35.07 6.56
N VAL A 193 12.04 -34.74 7.60
CA VAL A 193 12.39 -34.95 9.00
C VAL A 193 11.28 -35.65 9.78
N GLU A 194 11.66 -36.48 10.74
CA GLU A 194 10.77 -36.91 11.82
C GLU A 194 10.77 -35.83 12.90
N VAL A 195 9.60 -35.25 13.16
CA VAL A 195 9.37 -34.29 14.22
C VAL A 195 9.00 -35.03 15.50
N THR A 196 9.66 -34.69 16.61
CA THR A 196 9.32 -35.20 17.95
C THR A 196 8.87 -34.03 18.84
N CYS A 197 7.58 -34.01 19.19
CA CYS A 197 6.96 -32.96 19.99
C CYS A 197 7.24 -33.13 21.49
N LYS A 198 8.49 -32.85 21.92
CA LYS A 198 8.85 -32.79 23.36
C LYS A 198 8.32 -31.49 24.00
N PRO A 199 7.48 -31.53 25.05
CA PRO A 199 7.03 -30.32 25.73
C PRO A 199 8.20 -29.65 26.47
N HIS A 200 8.76 -28.60 25.86
CA HIS A 200 9.78 -27.77 26.49
C HIS A 200 9.14 -26.83 27.52
N GLN A 201 9.70 -26.79 28.74
CA GLN A 201 9.23 -25.92 29.83
C GLN A 201 9.78 -24.48 29.75
N SER A 202 10.26 -24.06 28.57
CA SER A 202 10.84 -22.72 28.35
C SER A 202 9.76 -21.68 28.06
N SER A 203 9.67 -20.66 28.90
CA SER A 203 8.73 -19.53 28.81
C SER A 203 9.08 -18.50 27.72
N SER A 204 9.55 -18.94 26.56
CA SER A 204 9.98 -18.10 25.44
C SER A 204 9.17 -18.42 24.20
N SER A 205 8.53 -17.41 23.60
CA SER A 205 7.57 -17.48 22.49
C SER A 205 8.20 -17.79 21.11
N CYS A 206 9.07 -18.80 21.05
CA CYS A 206 9.62 -19.31 19.80
C CYS A 206 9.37 -20.81 19.74
N PHE A 207 8.39 -21.24 18.93
CA PHE A 207 8.08 -22.65 18.70
C PHE A 207 9.28 -23.35 18.05
N LYS A 208 10.12 -23.98 18.86
CA LYS A 208 11.12 -24.94 18.38
C LYS A 208 10.61 -26.36 18.59
N VAL A 209 10.91 -27.24 17.64
CA VAL A 209 10.68 -28.68 17.76
C VAL A 209 11.96 -29.46 17.55
N SER A 210 12.09 -30.57 18.27
CA SER A 210 13.16 -31.53 18.02
C SER A 210 12.87 -32.26 16.71
N VAL A 211 13.86 -32.34 15.83
CA VAL A 211 13.78 -33.04 14.55
C VAL A 211 14.97 -33.98 14.37
N SER A 212 14.77 -35.05 13.61
CA SER A 212 15.85 -35.88 13.07
C SER A 212 15.59 -36.16 11.59
N VAL A 213 16.63 -36.36 10.79
CA VAL A 213 16.48 -36.80 9.39
C VAL A 213 15.65 -38.09 9.35
N ALA A 214 14.68 -38.14 8.44
CA ALA A 214 13.84 -39.32 8.25
C ALA A 214 14.41 -40.24 7.18
N GLU A 215 14.08 -41.54 7.27
CA GLU A 215 14.36 -42.52 6.22
C GLU A 215 13.13 -42.76 5.32
N PRO A 216 13.31 -42.84 3.99
CA PRO A 216 14.55 -42.62 3.25
C PRO A 216 14.94 -41.14 3.19
N PHE A 217 16.24 -40.85 3.17
CA PHE A 217 16.75 -39.48 3.02
C PHE A 217 16.15 -38.81 1.79
N SER A 218 15.43 -37.70 2.01
CA SER A 218 14.66 -37.03 0.95
C SER A 218 14.83 -35.51 0.99
N SER A 219 15.01 -34.90 -0.19
CA SER A 219 15.19 -33.45 -0.37
C SER A 219 14.58 -32.92 -1.67
N ASN A 220 14.39 -31.60 -1.77
CA ASN A 220 14.09 -30.94 -3.05
C ASN A 220 15.35 -30.69 -3.90
N ILE A 221 16.54 -30.92 -3.35
CA ILE A 221 17.84 -30.82 -4.02
C ILE A 221 18.43 -32.23 -4.02
N ALA A 222 18.50 -32.89 -5.18
CA ALA A 222 18.95 -34.28 -5.28
C ALA A 222 20.38 -34.48 -4.73
N ASN A 223 21.30 -33.57 -5.08
CA ASN A 223 22.73 -33.70 -4.78
C ASN A 223 23.11 -32.99 -3.47
N ILE A 224 22.22 -32.96 -2.46
CA ILE A 224 22.53 -32.40 -1.14
C ILE A 224 23.21 -33.48 -0.27
N PRO A 225 24.46 -33.29 0.20
CA PRO A 225 25.11 -34.32 1.00
C PRO A 225 24.42 -34.50 2.35
N ARG A 226 24.09 -35.75 2.70
CA ARG A 226 23.47 -36.08 3.99
C ARG A 226 24.32 -35.59 5.18
N GLY A 227 25.64 -35.81 5.14
CA GLY A 227 26.55 -35.34 6.19
C GLY A 227 26.50 -33.83 6.44
N LEU A 228 26.26 -33.01 5.40
CA LEU A 228 26.08 -31.56 5.56
C LEU A 228 24.76 -31.21 6.27
N VAL A 229 23.70 -31.97 6.01
CA VAL A 229 22.41 -31.83 6.71
C VAL A 229 22.56 -32.19 8.17
N ASP A 230 23.24 -33.30 8.48
CA ASP A 230 23.47 -33.76 9.84
C ASP A 230 24.38 -32.77 10.61
N GLU A 231 25.48 -32.27 10.02
CA GLU A 231 26.31 -31.18 10.59
C GLU A 231 25.48 -29.94 10.95
N ILE A 232 24.59 -29.50 10.06
CA ILE A 232 23.74 -28.32 10.28
C ILE A 232 22.69 -28.58 11.36
N LEU A 233 22.10 -29.78 11.43
CA LEU A 233 21.19 -30.15 12.50
C LEU A 233 21.91 -30.28 13.84
N GLU A 234 23.15 -30.74 13.88
CA GLU A 234 24.00 -30.70 15.08
C GLU A 234 24.30 -29.26 15.53
N GLU A 235 24.70 -28.36 14.62
CA GLU A 235 24.87 -26.92 14.92
C GLU A 235 23.59 -26.26 15.46
N LEU A 236 22.41 -26.77 15.07
CA LEU A 236 21.09 -26.31 15.53
C LEU A 236 20.55 -27.06 16.76
N GLU A 237 21.35 -27.92 17.41
CA GLU A 237 20.95 -28.78 18.53
C GLU A 237 19.70 -29.64 18.23
N HIS A 238 19.57 -30.07 16.97
CA HIS A 238 18.41 -30.77 16.41
C HIS A 238 17.08 -30.01 16.62
N SER A 239 17.12 -28.68 16.71
CA SER A 239 16.04 -27.84 17.25
C SER A 239 15.67 -26.70 16.29
N VAL A 240 14.74 -26.98 15.37
CA VAL A 240 14.33 -26.09 14.27
C VAL A 240 13.03 -25.33 14.58
N PRO A 241 12.78 -24.15 13.96
CA PRO A 241 11.51 -23.45 14.11
C PRO A 241 10.35 -24.27 13.52
N LEU A 242 9.32 -24.51 14.32
CA LEU A 242 8.16 -25.32 13.94
C LEU A 242 7.39 -24.73 12.75
N LEU A 243 7.32 -23.40 12.62
CA LEU A 243 6.68 -22.76 11.48
C LEU A 243 7.46 -22.93 10.16
N GLU A 244 8.70 -23.44 10.19
CA GLU A 244 9.44 -23.89 9.00
C GLU A 244 9.09 -25.35 8.60
N VAL A 245 8.36 -26.10 9.43
CA VAL A 245 8.07 -27.54 9.18
C VAL A 245 6.65 -27.76 8.65
N TYR A 246 6.53 -28.45 7.52
CA TYR A 246 5.28 -28.69 6.79
C TYR A 246 4.89 -30.17 6.88
N PRO A 247 3.78 -30.55 7.54
CA PRO A 247 3.41 -31.96 7.68
C PRO A 247 3.16 -32.67 6.35
N VAL A 248 3.60 -33.93 6.26
CA VAL A 248 3.44 -34.79 5.07
C VAL A 248 2.04 -35.40 5.01
N GLU A 249 1.48 -35.53 3.81
CA GLU A 249 0.13 -36.08 3.60
C GLU A 249 0.00 -37.57 3.96
N GLY A 250 -1.25 -38.04 4.12
CA GLY A 250 -1.55 -39.46 4.32
C GLY A 250 -1.34 -40.02 5.74
N GLN A 251 -0.82 -39.24 6.68
CA GLN A 251 -0.45 -39.69 8.04
C GLN A 251 -1.60 -39.75 9.09
N GLY A 252 -2.86 -39.56 8.66
CA GLY A 252 -4.06 -39.56 9.51
C GLY A 252 -4.67 -38.18 9.78
N SER A 253 -5.87 -38.16 10.37
CA SER A 253 -6.63 -36.95 10.71
C SER A 253 -5.86 -35.97 11.59
N ASP A 254 -5.18 -36.50 12.60
CA ASP A 254 -4.50 -35.70 13.63
C ASP A 254 -3.36 -34.86 13.02
N ILE A 255 -2.79 -35.32 11.90
CA ILE A 255 -1.78 -34.58 11.14
C ILE A 255 -2.40 -33.51 10.24
N GLN A 256 -3.64 -33.69 9.80
CA GLN A 256 -4.40 -32.64 9.12
C GLN A 256 -4.77 -31.53 10.11
N ASP A 257 -5.12 -31.87 11.34
CA ASP A 257 -5.36 -30.90 12.43
C ASP A 257 -4.07 -30.13 12.81
N ILE A 258 -2.92 -30.81 12.90
CA ILE A 258 -1.63 -30.15 13.11
C ILE A 258 -1.26 -29.25 11.92
N ALA A 259 -1.47 -29.71 10.67
CA ALA A 259 -1.22 -28.90 9.48
C ALA A 259 -2.10 -27.65 9.45
N LEU A 260 -3.40 -27.78 9.74
CA LEU A 260 -4.31 -26.63 9.88
C LEU A 260 -3.81 -25.68 10.97
N ALA A 261 -3.45 -26.18 12.15
CA ALA A 261 -2.99 -25.35 13.26
C ALA A 261 -1.72 -24.56 12.92
N LEU A 262 -0.77 -25.17 12.20
CA LEU A 262 0.43 -24.50 11.71
C LEU A 262 0.10 -23.40 10.70
N GLU A 263 -0.81 -23.67 9.74
CA GLU A 263 -1.25 -22.68 8.76
C GLU A 263 -2.01 -21.51 9.40
N VAL A 264 -2.77 -21.76 10.47
CA VAL A 264 -3.45 -20.72 11.26
C VAL A 264 -2.43 -19.81 11.95
N VAL A 265 -1.37 -20.36 12.55
CA VAL A 265 -0.33 -19.55 13.20
C VAL A 265 0.55 -18.83 12.17
N ARG A 266 0.88 -19.47 11.04
CA ARG A 266 1.56 -18.81 9.90
C ARG A 266 0.77 -17.62 9.38
N PHE A 267 -0.51 -17.83 9.03
CA PHE A 267 -1.38 -16.78 8.51
C PHE A 267 -1.52 -15.61 9.49
N PHE A 268 -1.55 -15.88 10.79
CA PHE A 268 -1.54 -14.85 11.81
C PHE A 268 -0.28 -13.98 11.70
N TYR A 269 0.92 -14.55 11.80
CA TYR A 269 2.16 -13.77 11.77
C TYR A 269 2.49 -13.16 10.39
N ASP A 270 2.06 -13.77 9.28
CA ASP A 270 2.32 -13.28 7.93
C ASP A 270 1.37 -12.16 7.49
N PHE A 271 0.09 -12.21 7.90
CA PHE A 271 -0.96 -11.31 7.38
C PHE A 271 -1.73 -10.51 8.45
N LEU A 272 -1.85 -11.00 9.69
CA LEU A 272 -2.68 -10.37 10.72
C LEU A 272 -1.88 -9.59 11.78
N TRP A 273 -0.79 -10.16 12.30
CA TRP A 273 0.10 -9.53 13.28
C TRP A 273 0.82 -8.31 12.69
N ARG A 274 1.11 -7.31 13.52
CA ARG A 274 2.03 -6.22 13.22
C ARG A 274 2.95 -5.98 14.41
N ASP A 275 4.21 -5.61 14.15
CA ASP A 275 5.22 -5.29 15.18
C ASP A 275 4.92 -3.99 15.96
N TRP A 276 3.74 -3.40 15.81
CA TRP A 276 3.24 -2.26 16.57
C TRP A 276 1.98 -2.59 17.37
N ASP A 277 1.48 -3.83 17.30
CA ASP A 277 0.29 -4.26 18.03
C ASP A 277 0.57 -4.37 19.54
N ASP A 278 1.77 -4.83 19.92
CA ASP A 278 2.28 -4.88 21.31
C ASP A 278 2.89 -3.55 21.79
N GLU A 279 3.22 -2.63 20.88
CA GLU A 279 3.76 -1.29 21.21
C GLU A 279 2.66 -0.30 21.67
N GLU A 280 1.39 -0.51 21.29
CA GLU A 280 0.27 0.41 21.58
C GLU A 280 -0.93 -0.31 22.22
N SER A 281 -1.55 0.32 23.23
CA SER A 281 -2.72 -0.25 23.91
C SER A 281 -3.97 -0.26 23.00
N CYS A 282 -4.36 -1.44 22.52
CA CYS A 282 -5.60 -1.65 21.78
C CYS A 282 -6.77 -1.98 22.74
N GLU A 283 -7.88 -1.23 22.67
CA GLU A 283 -9.08 -1.49 23.51
C GLU A 283 -9.85 -2.76 23.09
N ASN A 284 -9.83 -3.10 21.80
CA ASN A 284 -10.52 -4.27 21.25
C ASN A 284 -9.67 -4.92 20.14
N TYR A 285 -8.83 -5.87 20.54
CA TYR A 285 -7.88 -6.51 19.64
C TYR A 285 -8.55 -7.46 18.63
N THR A 286 -9.62 -8.16 19.01
CA THR A 286 -10.33 -9.05 18.09
C THR A 286 -11.07 -8.30 16.98
N ALA A 287 -11.65 -7.13 17.25
CA ALA A 287 -12.17 -6.27 16.19
C ALA A 287 -11.08 -5.82 15.20
N LEU A 288 -9.88 -5.45 15.69
CA LEU A 288 -8.75 -5.10 14.82
C LEU A 288 -8.32 -6.29 13.92
N ILE A 289 -8.34 -7.50 14.47
CA ILE A 289 -8.01 -8.73 13.73
C ILE A 289 -9.10 -9.07 12.70
N GLU A 290 -10.39 -8.92 13.04
CA GLU A 290 -11.50 -9.03 12.09
C GLU A 290 -11.31 -8.09 10.89
N GLU A 291 -10.94 -6.83 11.12
CA GLU A 291 -10.75 -5.89 10.01
C GLU A 291 -9.52 -6.19 9.15
N ARG A 292 -8.47 -6.81 9.72
CA ARG A 292 -7.33 -7.33 8.93
C ARG A 292 -7.69 -8.59 8.14
N ILE A 293 -8.56 -9.47 8.66
CA ILE A 293 -9.13 -10.59 7.90
C ILE A 293 -9.99 -10.06 6.75
N ASN A 294 -10.81 -9.03 7.01
CA ASN A 294 -11.60 -8.35 5.99
C ASN A 294 -10.73 -7.75 4.90
N LEU A 295 -9.71 -6.96 5.27
CA LEU A 295 -8.74 -6.36 4.35
C LEU A 295 -8.03 -7.41 3.48
N TRP A 296 -7.60 -8.53 4.09
CA TRP A 296 -6.98 -9.62 3.34
C TRP A 296 -7.96 -10.24 2.34
N CYS A 297 -9.20 -10.53 2.75
CA CYS A 297 -10.23 -11.09 1.87
C CYS A 297 -10.56 -10.13 0.72
N ASP A 298 -10.77 -8.85 1.01
CA ASP A 298 -11.08 -7.81 0.02
C ASP A 298 -9.95 -7.64 -1.02
N ILE A 299 -8.70 -7.94 -0.65
CA ILE A 299 -7.55 -7.98 -1.56
C ILE A 299 -7.55 -9.26 -2.44
N GLN A 300 -7.97 -10.41 -1.90
CA GLN A 300 -8.01 -11.66 -2.68
C GLN A 300 -9.21 -11.73 -3.64
N ASP A 301 -10.38 -11.23 -3.22
CA ASP A 301 -11.61 -11.27 -4.02
C ASP A 301 -11.73 -10.12 -5.04
N GLY A 302 -10.79 -9.16 -5.02
CA GLY A 302 -10.74 -8.02 -5.94
C GLY A 302 -11.65 -6.85 -5.58
N THR A 303 -12.24 -6.86 -4.37
CA THR A 303 -12.96 -5.69 -3.82
C THR A 303 -12.05 -4.47 -3.67
N ILE A 304 -10.78 -4.68 -3.31
CA ILE A 304 -9.72 -3.67 -3.45
C ILE A 304 -9.08 -3.80 -4.84
N PRO A 305 -9.08 -2.75 -5.67
CA PRO A 305 -8.36 -2.72 -6.95
C PRO A 305 -6.91 -3.20 -6.87
N GLY A 306 -6.46 -3.94 -7.88
CA GLY A 306 -5.10 -4.50 -7.97
C GLY A 306 -3.99 -3.47 -7.67
N PRO A 307 -3.97 -2.29 -8.32
CA PRO A 307 -2.99 -1.23 -8.05
C PRO A 307 -3.02 -0.75 -6.58
N ILE A 308 -4.21 -0.62 -6.00
CA ILE A 308 -4.42 -0.18 -4.62
C ILE A 308 -3.89 -1.23 -3.63
N ALA A 309 -4.18 -2.51 -3.88
CA ALA A 309 -3.66 -3.64 -3.11
C ALA A 309 -2.13 -3.79 -3.24
N GLN A 310 -1.56 -3.55 -4.42
CA GLN A 310 -0.11 -3.51 -4.64
C GLN A 310 0.56 -2.38 -3.85
N ARG A 311 -0.06 -1.20 -3.77
CA ARG A 311 0.45 -0.10 -2.96
C ARG A 311 0.43 -0.39 -1.46
N PHE A 312 -0.63 -1.00 -0.93
CA PHE A 312 -0.66 -1.47 0.45
C PHE A 312 0.52 -2.42 0.72
N LYS A 313 0.70 -3.44 -0.12
CA LYS A 313 1.81 -4.41 -0.03
C LYS A 313 3.19 -3.71 -0.09
N LYS A 314 3.42 -2.82 -1.06
CA LYS A 314 4.65 -2.02 -1.20
C LYS A 314 4.94 -1.14 0.02
N THR A 315 3.89 -0.61 0.65
CA THR A 315 4.00 0.21 1.87
C THR A 315 4.37 -0.65 3.08
N LEU A 316 3.74 -1.83 3.23
CA LEU A 316 4.03 -2.80 4.29
C LEU A 316 5.44 -3.37 4.16
N GLU A 317 5.86 -3.69 2.95
CA GLU A 317 7.22 -4.14 2.64
C GLU A 317 8.27 -3.08 2.97
N LYS A 318 8.01 -1.82 2.58
CA LYS A 318 8.87 -0.68 2.94
C LYS A 318 8.95 -0.47 4.45
N TYR A 319 7.86 -0.67 5.18
CA TYR A 319 7.87 -0.63 6.65
C TYR A 319 8.76 -1.74 7.25
N LYS A 320 8.58 -3.00 6.81
CA LYS A 320 9.39 -4.14 7.28
C LYS A 320 10.88 -3.89 7.06
N ASN A 321 11.25 -3.49 5.85
CA ASN A 321 12.64 -3.19 5.48
C ASN A 321 13.22 -2.03 6.31
N LYS A 322 12.44 -0.96 6.57
CA LYS A 322 12.88 0.15 7.43
C LYS A 322 13.05 -0.24 8.89
N ARG A 323 12.22 -1.14 9.44
CA ARG A 323 12.42 -1.73 10.78
C ARG A 323 13.73 -2.53 10.84
N VAL A 324 14.01 -3.38 9.86
CA VAL A 324 15.28 -4.14 9.79
C VAL A 324 16.48 -3.19 9.69
N GLU A 325 16.44 -2.20 8.80
CA GLU A 325 17.49 -1.16 8.71
C GLU A 325 17.75 -0.44 10.05
N LEU A 326 16.72 -0.16 10.84
CA LEU A 326 16.86 0.49 12.14
C LEU A 326 17.50 -0.46 13.17
N ILE A 327 17.05 -1.72 13.22
CA ILE A 327 17.58 -2.75 14.13
C ILE A 327 19.07 -3.01 13.82
N GLU A 328 19.42 -3.17 12.55
CA GLU A 328 20.81 -3.33 12.12
C GLU A 328 21.66 -2.11 12.48
N TYR A 329 21.16 -0.90 12.19
CA TYR A 329 21.87 0.33 12.54
C TYR A 329 22.12 0.45 14.05
N GLN A 330 21.09 0.18 14.87
CA GLN A 330 21.21 0.14 16.33
C GLN A 330 22.20 -0.93 16.81
N SER A 331 22.19 -2.12 16.22
CA SER A 331 23.10 -3.22 16.59
C SER A 331 24.59 -2.95 16.28
N ASN A 332 24.86 -2.04 15.33
CA ASN A 332 26.21 -1.63 14.96
C ASN A 332 26.80 -0.54 15.88
N ILE A 333 25.97 0.11 16.70
CA ILE A 333 26.40 1.08 17.72
C ILE A 333 26.95 0.30 18.92
N LYS A 334 28.26 0.41 19.18
CA LYS A 334 28.97 -0.40 20.20
C LYS A 334 29.08 0.24 21.58
N GLU A 335 28.85 1.56 21.66
CA GLU A 335 29.00 2.39 22.86
C GLU A 335 27.76 3.29 23.01
N ASP A 336 27.78 4.29 23.90
CA ASP A 336 26.70 5.28 23.96
C ASP A 336 26.62 6.05 22.63
N PRO A 337 25.42 6.22 22.03
CA PRO A 337 25.28 6.83 20.71
C PRO A 337 25.70 8.31 20.75
N SER A 338 26.55 8.71 19.80
CA SER A 338 26.87 10.12 19.59
C SER A 338 25.62 10.90 19.18
N ALA A 339 25.66 12.22 19.33
CA ALA A 339 24.55 13.09 18.91
C ALA A 339 24.20 12.94 17.42
N ALA A 340 25.16 12.59 16.56
CA ALA A 340 24.93 12.34 15.14
C ALA A 340 24.19 11.00 14.92
N GLU A 341 24.62 9.93 15.59
CA GLU A 341 23.97 8.61 15.50
C GLU A 341 22.56 8.64 16.10
N ALA A 342 22.36 9.36 17.21
CA ALA A 342 21.04 9.57 17.81
C ALA A 342 20.08 10.30 16.85
N VAL A 343 20.56 11.33 16.13
CA VAL A 343 19.77 12.03 15.11
C VAL A 343 19.44 11.11 13.93
N GLU A 344 20.36 10.25 13.49
CA GLU A 344 20.12 9.33 12.37
C GLU A 344 19.15 8.20 12.75
N CYS A 345 19.29 7.63 13.96
CA CYS A 345 18.29 6.76 14.58
C CYS A 345 16.91 7.42 14.59
N TRP A 346 16.82 8.70 14.97
CA TRP A 346 15.55 9.42 15.05
C TRP A 346 14.91 9.65 13.67
N LYS A 347 15.69 9.93 12.62
CA LYS A 347 15.18 9.99 11.24
C LYS A 347 14.60 8.65 10.79
N LYS A 348 15.35 7.56 10.98
CA LYS A 348 14.91 6.19 10.63
C LYS A 348 13.63 5.82 11.38
N TYR A 349 13.57 6.10 12.68
CA TYR A 349 12.38 5.91 13.50
C TYR A 349 11.19 6.76 13.01
N TYR A 350 11.41 8.02 12.64
CA TYR A 350 10.36 8.89 12.10
C TYR A 350 9.78 8.36 10.78
N GLU A 351 10.60 7.85 9.87
CA GLU A 351 10.12 7.17 8.65
C GLU A 351 9.24 5.96 8.98
N ILE A 352 9.62 5.14 9.95
CA ILE A 352 8.85 3.97 10.41
C ILE A 352 7.50 4.39 11.00
N VAL A 353 7.47 5.41 11.86
CA VAL A 353 6.23 5.95 12.45
C VAL A 353 5.29 6.50 11.37
N MET A 354 5.83 7.21 10.38
CA MET A 354 5.05 7.72 9.24
C MET A 354 4.45 6.58 8.39
N LEU A 355 5.21 5.50 8.15
CA LEU A 355 4.72 4.32 7.42
C LEU A 355 3.69 3.53 8.24
N CYS A 356 3.90 3.37 9.56
CA CYS A 356 2.96 2.76 10.49
C CYS A 356 1.62 3.52 10.50
N GLY A 357 1.64 4.85 10.65
CA GLY A 357 0.43 5.68 10.57
C GLY A 357 -0.31 5.56 9.24
N LEU A 358 0.42 5.48 8.12
CA LEU A 358 -0.18 5.23 6.81
C LEU A 358 -0.84 3.85 6.73
N LEU A 359 -0.19 2.79 7.24
CA LEU A 359 -0.74 1.43 7.27
C LEU A 359 -1.96 1.32 8.20
N LYS A 360 -1.97 2.01 9.34
CA LYS A 360 -3.16 2.11 10.21
C LYS A 360 -4.35 2.78 9.49
N MET A 361 -4.11 3.79 8.64
CA MET A 361 -5.18 4.36 7.79
C MET A 361 -5.66 3.41 6.68
N TRP A 362 -4.86 2.43 6.25
CA TRP A 362 -5.30 1.36 5.33
C TRP A 362 -6.15 0.31 6.05
N GLU A 363 -5.85 0.03 7.31
CA GLU A 363 -6.57 -0.93 8.16
C GLU A 363 -7.86 -0.33 8.73
N ASP A 364 -7.93 1.00 8.96
CA ASP A 364 -9.18 1.70 9.27
C ASP A 364 -10.12 1.74 8.05
N LEU A 365 -11.37 1.36 8.28
CA LEU A 365 -12.23 0.67 7.31
C LEU A 365 -12.80 1.56 6.18
N ARG A 366 -12.39 2.83 6.15
CA ARG A 366 -13.06 3.94 5.47
C ARG A 366 -12.64 4.13 4.01
N LEU A 367 -11.60 3.42 3.56
CA LEU A 367 -10.87 3.74 2.31
C LEU A 367 -10.82 2.62 1.27
N ARG A 368 -11.47 1.46 1.50
CA ARG A 368 -11.27 0.21 0.72
C ARG A 368 -11.32 0.29 -0.81
N VAL A 369 -12.03 1.27 -1.40
CA VAL A 369 -12.13 1.45 -2.87
C VAL A 369 -11.13 2.48 -3.44
N HIS A 370 -10.56 3.36 -2.60
CA HIS A 370 -9.74 4.50 -3.05
C HIS A 370 -8.34 4.57 -2.42
N GLY A 371 -8.15 3.94 -1.25
CA GLY A 371 -6.95 4.10 -0.42
C GLY A 371 -6.82 5.49 0.21
N PRO A 372 -5.90 5.68 1.17
CA PRO A 372 -5.41 7.00 1.56
C PRO A 372 -4.59 7.60 0.42
N PHE A 373 -4.73 8.90 0.14
CA PHE A 373 -3.83 9.61 -0.79
C PHE A 373 -2.38 9.55 -0.30
N PHE A 374 -1.41 9.46 -1.21
CA PHE A 374 0.00 9.34 -0.79
C PHE A 374 0.48 10.64 -0.12
N PRO A 375 1.14 10.59 1.06
CA PRO A 375 1.70 11.78 1.69
C PRO A 375 2.88 12.33 0.86
N ARG A 376 2.75 13.56 0.36
CA ARG A 376 3.60 14.08 -0.71
C ARG A 376 4.71 14.95 -0.18
N ILE A 377 5.92 14.78 -0.72
CA ILE A 377 7.00 15.75 -0.54
C ILE A 377 6.54 17.06 -1.17
N LEU A 378 6.41 18.11 -0.35
CA LEU A 378 5.92 19.41 -0.79
C LEU A 378 6.95 20.11 -1.69
N ARG A 379 6.81 19.94 -3.01
CA ARG A 379 7.49 20.78 -4.00
C ARG A 379 7.07 22.23 -3.79
N ARG A 380 8.03 23.10 -3.51
CA ARG A 380 7.77 24.53 -3.35
C ARG A 380 7.37 25.14 -4.69
N ARG A 381 6.25 25.88 -4.72
CA ARG A 381 5.85 26.73 -5.84
C ARG A 381 6.99 27.71 -6.17
N LYS A 382 7.34 27.83 -7.46
CA LYS A 382 8.40 28.75 -7.91
C LYS A 382 7.91 30.19 -7.98
N GLY A 383 6.63 30.39 -8.31
CA GLY A 383 6.04 31.71 -8.51
C GLY A 383 6.40 32.27 -9.89
N LYS A 384 6.47 33.60 -10.00
CA LYS A 384 6.80 34.29 -11.26
C LYS A 384 8.32 34.39 -11.43
N ARG A 385 8.77 34.41 -12.69
CA ARG A 385 10.19 34.62 -13.05
C ARG A 385 10.65 36.03 -12.69
N ASP A 386 11.92 36.19 -12.29
CA ASP A 386 12.48 37.49 -11.83
C ASP A 386 12.38 38.62 -12.87
N PHE A 387 12.49 38.27 -14.15
CA PHE A 387 12.36 39.21 -15.27
C PHE A 387 10.90 39.46 -15.71
N GLY A 388 9.91 38.92 -14.99
CA GLY A 388 8.49 39.24 -15.10
C GLY A 388 7.77 38.78 -16.37
N LYS A 389 8.46 38.19 -17.35
CA LYS A 389 7.86 37.64 -18.57
C LYS A 389 7.59 36.14 -18.43
N THR A 390 6.58 35.66 -19.14
CA THR A 390 6.25 34.23 -19.26
C THR A 390 6.93 33.62 -20.48
N ILE A 391 7.07 32.29 -20.47
CA ILE A 391 7.65 31.48 -21.54
C ILE A 391 6.60 30.49 -22.05
N THR A 392 6.60 30.28 -23.37
CA THR A 392 5.88 29.20 -24.03
C THR A 392 6.84 28.05 -24.31
N HIS A 393 6.67 26.95 -23.59
CA HIS A 393 7.45 25.73 -23.71
C HIS A 393 6.86 24.87 -24.84
N ILE A 394 7.64 24.58 -25.88
CA ILE A 394 7.23 23.73 -27.01
C ILE A 394 7.77 22.32 -26.78
N VAL A 395 6.89 21.31 -26.75
CA VAL A 395 7.25 19.91 -26.50
C VAL A 395 7.09 19.09 -27.77
N ALA A 396 8.21 18.80 -28.44
CA ALA A 396 8.24 18.01 -29.67
C ALA A 396 9.62 17.42 -29.95
N LYS A 397 9.65 16.13 -30.32
CA LYS A 397 10.88 15.41 -30.74
C LYS A 397 11.55 16.03 -31.97
N VAL A 398 10.77 16.61 -32.88
CA VAL A 398 11.25 17.34 -34.07
C VAL A 398 10.44 18.61 -34.20
N MET A 399 11.10 19.76 -34.32
CA MET A 399 10.44 21.06 -34.54
C MET A 399 10.50 21.46 -36.01
N THR A 400 9.38 21.91 -36.56
CA THR A 400 9.28 22.52 -37.89
C THR A 400 8.93 24.00 -37.75
N THR A 401 9.23 24.81 -38.76
CA THR A 401 8.87 26.23 -38.77
C THR A 401 7.36 26.44 -38.72
N ASP A 402 6.59 25.53 -39.30
CA ASP A 402 5.12 25.52 -39.33
C ASP A 402 4.50 25.48 -37.93
N MET A 403 5.09 24.74 -37.00
CA MET A 403 4.63 24.61 -35.61
C MET A 403 4.68 25.91 -34.80
N VAL A 404 5.38 26.93 -35.31
CA VAL A 404 5.59 28.22 -34.63
C VAL A 404 4.83 29.37 -35.32
N LYS A 405 4.26 29.15 -36.51
CA LYS A 405 3.64 30.20 -37.35
C LYS A 405 2.48 30.93 -36.67
N ASP A 406 1.70 30.22 -35.85
CA ASP A 406 0.49 30.75 -35.22
C ASP A 406 0.75 31.40 -33.84
N LEU A 407 2.01 31.48 -33.41
CA LEU A 407 2.39 32.14 -32.15
C LEU A 407 2.67 33.64 -32.36
N PRO A 408 2.27 34.52 -31.41
CA PRO A 408 2.59 35.94 -31.47
C PRO A 408 4.11 36.21 -31.56
N SER A 409 4.52 37.18 -32.36
CA SER A 409 5.94 37.48 -32.65
C SER A 409 6.78 37.93 -31.44
N ASP A 410 6.14 38.29 -30.32
CA ASP A 410 6.76 38.67 -29.05
C ASP A 410 6.83 37.53 -28.03
N THR A 411 6.32 36.34 -28.37
CA THR A 411 6.33 35.16 -27.50
C THR A 411 7.75 34.67 -27.24
N LEU A 412 8.13 34.52 -25.97
CA LEU A 412 9.37 33.83 -25.60
C LEU A 412 9.17 32.32 -25.70
N LEU A 413 10.03 31.64 -26.46
CA LEU A 413 9.93 30.22 -26.74
C LEU A 413 11.09 29.44 -26.13
N GLN A 414 10.80 28.25 -25.60
CA GLN A 414 11.80 27.26 -25.19
C GLN A 414 11.38 25.88 -25.70
N GLN A 415 12.21 25.23 -26.53
CA GLN A 415 11.93 23.87 -27.00
C GLN A 415 12.40 22.83 -25.97
N HIS A 416 11.61 21.77 -25.84
CA HIS A 416 11.93 20.55 -25.12
C HIS A 416 11.61 19.34 -26.02
N ASP A 417 12.44 18.31 -25.96
CA ASP A 417 12.21 16.99 -26.55
C ASP A 417 11.33 16.10 -25.64
N ASP A 418 11.37 16.37 -24.34
CA ASP A 418 10.66 15.67 -23.27
C ASP A 418 9.63 16.56 -22.54
N LEU A 419 8.52 15.95 -22.09
CA LEU A 419 7.43 16.65 -21.42
C LEU A 419 7.74 16.93 -19.95
N ASP A 420 8.44 16.03 -19.26
CA ASP A 420 8.83 16.23 -17.86
C ASP A 420 9.83 17.39 -17.72
N LEU A 421 10.81 17.50 -18.61
CA LEU A 421 11.73 18.64 -18.66
C LEU A 421 11.01 19.97 -18.93
N ALA A 422 9.96 19.96 -19.75
CA ALA A 422 9.16 21.15 -20.03
C ALA A 422 8.38 21.61 -18.78
N VAL A 423 7.64 20.70 -18.14
CA VAL A 423 6.91 20.96 -16.89
C VAL A 423 7.87 21.37 -15.77
N ASP A 424 9.02 20.71 -15.66
CA ASP A 424 10.04 21.05 -14.66
C ASP A 424 10.71 22.39 -14.92
N SER A 425 10.65 22.92 -16.14
CA SER A 425 11.15 24.26 -16.51
C SER A 425 10.13 25.40 -16.33
N CYS A 426 8.85 25.08 -16.13
CA CYS A 426 7.77 26.08 -16.01
C CYS A 426 7.79 26.88 -14.70
N TYR A 427 7.22 28.08 -14.74
CA TYR A 427 6.93 29.00 -13.64
C TYR A 427 5.47 29.49 -13.75
N SER A 428 4.92 30.10 -12.70
CA SER A 428 3.55 30.63 -12.70
C SER A 428 3.34 31.66 -13.83
N GLY A 429 2.40 31.36 -14.74
CA GLY A 429 2.04 32.13 -15.93
C GLY A 429 2.53 31.51 -17.26
N ASP A 430 3.39 30.49 -17.22
CA ASP A 430 3.94 29.85 -18.42
C ASP A 430 2.91 28.94 -19.12
N THR A 431 3.16 28.64 -20.39
CA THR A 431 2.31 27.76 -21.21
C THR A 431 3.15 26.64 -21.83
N VAL A 432 2.74 25.38 -21.64
CA VAL A 432 3.28 24.21 -22.33
C VAL A 432 2.42 23.91 -23.55
N VAL A 433 3.06 23.69 -24.69
CA VAL A 433 2.45 23.42 -25.99
C VAL A 433 2.95 22.07 -26.49
N ILE A 434 2.05 21.09 -26.48
CA ILE A 434 2.34 19.71 -26.85
C ILE A 434 1.83 19.47 -28.27
N PHE A 435 2.66 18.86 -29.12
CA PHE A 435 2.31 18.50 -30.49
C PHE A 435 1.86 17.03 -30.59
N PRO A 436 1.35 16.56 -31.74
CA PRO A 436 0.97 15.16 -31.93
C PRO A 436 2.11 14.19 -31.62
N GLY A 437 1.83 13.20 -30.78
CA GLY A 437 2.81 12.26 -30.27
C GLY A 437 2.35 11.52 -29.01
N GLU A 438 3.16 10.53 -28.63
CA GLU A 438 3.05 9.80 -27.37
C GLU A 438 4.11 10.31 -26.39
N TYR A 439 3.66 10.60 -25.17
CA TYR A 439 4.42 11.22 -24.09
C TYR A 439 4.17 10.51 -22.77
N GLN A 440 5.11 10.63 -21.86
CA GLN A 440 5.00 10.19 -20.48
C GLN A 440 5.54 11.32 -19.60
N ALA A 441 4.91 11.58 -18.44
CA ALA A 441 5.34 12.68 -17.58
C ALA A 441 4.99 12.44 -16.10
N VAL A 442 6.03 12.18 -15.30
CA VAL A 442 5.98 12.01 -13.85
C VAL A 442 5.72 13.33 -13.12
N ASN A 443 6.24 14.45 -13.63
CA ASN A 443 6.09 15.77 -13.01
C ASN A 443 4.66 16.32 -13.07
N LEU A 444 3.79 15.75 -13.91
CA LEU A 444 2.35 16.03 -13.84
C LEU A 444 1.72 15.62 -12.50
N ALA A 445 2.34 14.68 -11.77
CA ALA A 445 1.85 14.22 -10.47
C ALA A 445 1.99 15.28 -9.35
N LEU A 446 2.61 16.44 -9.62
CA LEU A 446 2.76 17.53 -8.65
C LEU A 446 2.89 18.93 -9.30
N LEU A 447 1.79 19.43 -9.85
CA LEU A 447 1.67 20.79 -10.38
C LEU A 447 1.42 21.81 -9.26
N THR A 448 2.37 22.73 -9.04
CA THR A 448 2.33 23.71 -7.93
C THR A 448 2.40 25.17 -8.39
N ASP A 449 2.58 25.41 -9.68
CA ASP A 449 2.60 26.72 -10.32
C ASP A 449 1.41 26.87 -11.28
N ASP A 450 0.90 28.11 -11.44
CA ASP A 450 -0.27 28.38 -12.28
C ASP A 450 0.12 28.28 -13.76
N ILE A 451 -0.16 27.16 -14.43
CA ILE A 451 0.29 26.89 -15.81
C ILE A 451 -0.83 26.39 -16.72
N ILE A 452 -0.64 26.62 -18.02
CA ILE A 452 -1.51 26.09 -19.08
C ILE A 452 -0.75 25.01 -19.84
N ILE A 453 -1.32 23.81 -19.99
CA ILE A 453 -0.80 22.72 -20.81
C ILE A 453 -1.80 22.48 -21.94
N LYS A 454 -1.43 22.76 -23.19
CA LYS A 454 -2.33 22.65 -24.34
C LYS A 454 -1.77 21.77 -25.46
N GLY A 455 -2.60 20.88 -25.98
CA GLY A 455 -2.33 20.15 -27.21
C GLY A 455 -2.59 20.99 -28.46
N VAL A 456 -1.81 20.79 -29.52
CA VAL A 456 -1.98 21.39 -30.86
C VAL A 456 -2.36 20.31 -31.87
N GLY A 457 -3.59 20.36 -32.36
CA GLY A 457 -4.14 19.35 -33.27
C GLY A 457 -5.32 18.61 -32.63
N LYS A 458 -5.52 17.34 -33.01
CA LYS A 458 -6.58 16.50 -32.46
C LYS A 458 -6.17 15.95 -31.09
N ARG A 459 -7.09 15.94 -30.13
CA ARG A 459 -6.84 15.42 -28.77
C ARG A 459 -6.50 13.93 -28.76
N GLU A 460 -6.98 13.17 -29.75
CA GLU A 460 -6.72 11.74 -29.95
C GLU A 460 -5.28 11.46 -30.43
N GLU A 461 -4.60 12.46 -31.00
CA GLU A 461 -3.22 12.35 -31.53
C GLU A 461 -2.16 12.78 -30.51
N ILE A 462 -2.59 13.25 -29.32
CA ILE A 462 -1.72 13.76 -28.25
C ILE A 462 -1.99 12.92 -27.02
N ILE A 463 -1.20 11.87 -26.86
CA ILE A 463 -1.39 10.85 -25.83
C ILE A 463 -0.34 11.04 -24.75
N ILE A 464 -0.79 11.23 -23.51
CA ILE A 464 0.07 11.20 -22.33
C ILE A 464 -0.32 9.96 -21.51
N THR A 465 0.63 9.06 -21.29
CA THR A 465 0.47 7.90 -20.40
C THR A 465 1.02 8.22 -19.00
N SER A 466 0.44 7.60 -17.98
CA SER A 466 1.03 7.59 -16.64
C SER A 466 2.20 6.62 -16.56
N GLU A 467 3.07 6.83 -15.58
CA GLU A 467 4.11 5.87 -15.20
C GLU A 467 3.59 4.89 -14.14
N PRO A 468 3.47 3.57 -14.44
CA PRO A 468 2.90 2.59 -13.52
C PRO A 468 3.63 2.44 -12.18
N SER A 469 4.90 2.85 -12.09
CA SER A 469 5.66 2.81 -10.83
C SER A 469 5.31 3.95 -9.85
N HIS A 470 4.52 4.95 -10.29
CA HIS A 470 4.10 6.12 -9.51
C HIS A 470 2.64 6.06 -9.02
N ASP A 471 2.38 6.51 -7.79
CA ASP A 471 1.05 6.42 -7.17
C ASP A 471 0.00 7.39 -7.77
N SER A 472 0.44 8.42 -8.49
CA SER A 472 -0.37 9.51 -9.03
C SER A 472 -0.01 9.81 -10.47
N PHE A 473 -1.00 10.23 -11.27
CA PHE A 473 -0.76 10.67 -12.65
C PHE A 473 -0.73 12.20 -12.78
N VAL A 474 -1.88 12.88 -12.76
CA VAL A 474 -1.93 14.35 -12.86
C VAL A 474 -2.52 14.93 -11.59
N VAL A 475 -1.81 15.85 -10.91
CA VAL A 475 -2.31 16.44 -9.67
C VAL A 475 -1.96 17.92 -9.54
N SER A 476 -2.96 18.74 -9.19
CA SER A 476 -2.78 20.18 -8.95
C SER A 476 -2.91 20.57 -7.47
N LYS A 477 -2.00 21.45 -7.04
CA LYS A 477 -2.11 22.30 -5.84
C LYS A 477 -2.16 23.80 -6.16
N ALA A 478 -1.96 24.17 -7.42
CA ALA A 478 -1.85 25.54 -7.90
C ALA A 478 -3.21 26.26 -7.92
N ASP A 479 -3.19 27.60 -7.90
CA ASP A 479 -4.42 28.40 -7.84
C ASP A 479 -5.21 28.29 -9.15
N ASN A 480 -4.51 28.17 -10.29
CA ASN A 480 -5.13 27.98 -11.62
C ASN A 480 -4.25 27.14 -12.55
N VAL A 481 -4.62 25.88 -12.79
CA VAL A 481 -4.02 25.01 -13.80
C VAL A 481 -5.04 24.64 -14.86
N LYS A 482 -4.63 24.67 -16.14
CA LYS A 482 -5.49 24.30 -17.26
C LYS A 482 -4.84 23.26 -18.16
N LEU A 483 -5.52 22.13 -18.42
CA LEU A 483 -5.17 21.21 -19.49
C LEU A 483 -6.19 21.28 -20.63
N MET A 484 -5.70 21.27 -21.88
CA MET A 484 -6.53 21.44 -23.07
C MET A 484 -6.12 20.48 -24.20
N ASN A 485 -7.10 20.00 -24.98
CA ASN A 485 -6.88 19.37 -26.29
C ASN A 485 -5.94 18.13 -26.27
N LEU A 486 -6.04 17.26 -25.25
CA LEU A 486 -5.15 16.10 -25.08
C LEU A 486 -5.85 14.87 -24.50
N SER A 487 -5.22 13.70 -24.67
CA SER A 487 -5.66 12.42 -24.09
C SER A 487 -4.76 12.03 -22.93
N LEU A 488 -5.34 11.83 -21.74
CA LEU A 488 -4.70 11.20 -20.60
C LEU A 488 -5.10 9.72 -20.55
N ILE A 489 -4.11 8.82 -20.48
CA ILE A 489 -4.31 7.38 -20.37
C ILE A 489 -3.64 6.87 -19.09
N GLN A 490 -4.46 6.43 -18.14
CA GLN A 490 -4.00 5.84 -16.88
C GLN A 490 -3.53 4.40 -17.11
N GLN A 491 -2.40 4.06 -16.49
CA GLN A 491 -1.78 2.75 -16.39
C GLN A 491 -1.17 2.62 -15.00
N GLY A 492 -1.69 1.72 -14.16
CA GLY A 492 -1.11 1.32 -12.88
C GLY A 492 -1.18 2.31 -11.69
N THR A 493 -1.69 3.54 -11.86
CA THR A 493 -1.74 4.53 -10.75
C THR A 493 -3.01 4.40 -9.89
N VAL A 494 -2.98 4.94 -8.67
CA VAL A 494 -3.98 4.64 -7.62
C VAL A 494 -4.80 5.84 -7.15
N ASP A 495 -4.23 7.04 -7.04
CA ASP A 495 -4.92 8.22 -6.48
C ASP A 495 -6.00 8.78 -7.45
N GLY A 496 -6.00 8.34 -8.71
CA GLY A 496 -6.91 8.75 -9.79
C GLY A 496 -6.18 9.25 -11.04
N ILE A 497 -6.89 9.45 -12.15
CA ILE A 497 -6.28 10.00 -13.38
C ILE A 497 -5.91 11.47 -13.21
N VAL A 498 -6.77 12.24 -12.52
CA VAL A 498 -6.58 13.64 -12.17
C VAL A 498 -7.02 13.84 -10.72
N VAL A 499 -6.18 14.48 -9.90
CA VAL A 499 -6.54 14.90 -8.54
C VAL A 499 -6.41 16.42 -8.43
N VAL A 500 -7.36 17.08 -7.77
CA VAL A 500 -7.26 18.49 -7.40
C VAL A 500 -7.16 18.56 -5.88
N GLU A 501 -5.94 18.73 -5.36
CA GLU A 501 -5.68 18.80 -3.92
C GLU A 501 -6.01 20.19 -3.35
N SER A 502 -5.74 21.26 -4.11
CA SER A 502 -6.10 22.64 -3.77
C SER A 502 -6.18 23.53 -5.01
N GLY A 503 -6.80 24.71 -4.86
CA GLY A 503 -6.94 25.69 -5.94
C GLY A 503 -7.97 25.30 -7.00
N HIS A 504 -7.81 25.78 -8.23
CA HIS A 504 -8.71 25.52 -9.35
C HIS A 504 -8.01 24.82 -10.51
N MET A 505 -8.64 23.78 -11.04
CA MET A 505 -8.19 23.05 -12.21
C MET A 505 -9.25 23.05 -13.31
N THR A 506 -8.85 23.33 -14.55
CA THR A 506 -9.72 23.32 -15.73
C THR A 506 -9.26 22.27 -16.72
N LEU A 507 -10.18 21.42 -17.17
CA LEU A 507 -10.00 20.42 -18.23
C LEU A 507 -10.91 20.79 -19.40
N GLU A 508 -10.34 21.03 -20.59
CA GLU A 508 -11.11 21.46 -21.77
C GLU A 508 -10.78 20.60 -22.99
N ASN A 509 -11.80 19.97 -23.57
CA ASN A 509 -11.67 19.11 -24.75
C ASN A 509 -10.61 17.99 -24.56
N CYS A 510 -10.64 17.33 -23.40
CA CYS A 510 -9.73 16.24 -23.04
C CYS A 510 -10.42 14.87 -23.11
N ILE A 511 -9.64 13.80 -23.29
CA ILE A 511 -10.10 12.42 -23.11
C ILE A 511 -9.38 11.85 -21.89
N LEU A 512 -10.14 11.35 -20.91
CA LEU A 512 -9.64 10.74 -19.68
C LEU A 512 -9.96 9.23 -19.69
N LYS A 513 -8.97 8.40 -20.04
CA LYS A 513 -9.08 6.94 -19.99
C LYS A 513 -8.52 6.44 -18.66
N CYS A 514 -9.43 6.14 -17.74
CA CYS A 514 -9.13 5.76 -16.37
C CYS A 514 -8.97 4.24 -16.24
N GLU A 515 -8.10 3.81 -15.33
CA GLU A 515 -7.97 2.43 -14.87
C GLU A 515 -8.41 2.32 -13.40
N GLY A 516 -8.09 3.31 -12.56
CA GLY A 516 -8.50 3.38 -11.16
C GLY A 516 -9.73 4.27 -10.95
N THR A 517 -9.64 5.21 -10.01
CA THR A 517 -10.62 6.31 -9.88
C THR A 517 -10.48 7.30 -11.05
N GLY A 518 -11.56 7.96 -11.44
CA GLY A 518 -11.51 9.04 -12.42
C GLY A 518 -10.93 10.34 -11.85
N VAL A 519 -11.70 11.42 -11.88
CA VAL A 519 -11.26 12.74 -11.40
C VAL A 519 -11.64 12.94 -9.93
N CYS A 520 -10.66 13.14 -9.06
CA CYS A 520 -10.85 13.37 -7.62
C CYS A 520 -10.70 14.86 -7.29
N VAL A 521 -11.71 15.49 -6.66
CA VAL A 521 -11.64 16.90 -6.21
C VAL A 521 -11.67 16.92 -4.69
N LEU A 522 -10.58 17.34 -4.04
CA LEU A 522 -10.43 17.31 -2.58
C LEU A 522 -11.13 18.49 -1.89
N THR A 523 -11.20 18.41 -0.56
CA THR A 523 -11.86 19.39 0.31
C THR A 523 -11.42 20.83 0.02
N GLY A 524 -12.36 21.67 -0.42
CA GLY A 524 -12.11 23.09 -0.73
C GLY A 524 -11.44 23.37 -2.08
N ALA A 525 -11.11 22.34 -2.87
CA ALA A 525 -10.61 22.51 -4.24
C ALA A 525 -11.76 22.73 -5.24
N ALA A 526 -11.43 23.25 -6.42
CA ALA A 526 -12.36 23.53 -7.50
C ALA A 526 -11.96 22.84 -8.82
N LEU A 527 -12.95 22.32 -9.54
CA LEU A 527 -12.79 21.71 -10.86
C LEU A 527 -13.75 22.33 -11.88
N THR A 528 -13.27 22.55 -13.09
CA THR A 528 -14.11 22.81 -14.27
C THR A 528 -13.76 21.81 -15.36
N VAL A 529 -14.74 21.08 -15.88
CA VAL A 529 -14.57 20.15 -17.01
C VAL A 529 -15.53 20.55 -18.13
N THR A 530 -14.99 20.77 -19.33
CA THR A 530 -15.75 21.19 -20.50
C THR A 530 -15.42 20.32 -21.72
N ASP A 531 -16.43 19.91 -22.48
CA ASP A 531 -16.29 19.22 -23.79
C ASP A 531 -15.42 17.94 -23.75
N SER A 532 -15.33 17.30 -22.59
CA SER A 532 -14.38 16.20 -22.32
C SER A 532 -15.08 14.85 -22.14
N GLU A 533 -14.34 13.76 -22.39
CA GLU A 533 -14.78 12.38 -22.18
C GLU A 533 -14.09 11.80 -20.95
N ILE A 534 -14.84 11.14 -20.06
CA ILE A 534 -14.33 10.45 -18.87
C ILE A 534 -14.83 9.01 -18.89
N THR A 535 -13.92 8.04 -18.98
CA THR A 535 -14.27 6.65 -19.25
C THR A 535 -13.38 5.62 -18.56
N GLY A 536 -13.92 4.43 -18.30
CA GLY A 536 -13.18 3.25 -17.88
C GLY A 536 -12.94 3.08 -16.38
N ALA A 537 -13.26 4.09 -15.56
CA ALA A 537 -12.94 4.11 -14.13
C ALA A 537 -13.49 2.88 -13.39
N GLN A 538 -12.64 2.26 -12.57
CA GLN A 538 -13.07 1.25 -11.59
C GLN A 538 -13.86 1.89 -10.46
N GLY A 539 -13.50 3.10 -10.04
CA GLY A 539 -14.28 3.92 -9.09
C GLY A 539 -15.37 4.76 -9.77
N ALA A 540 -15.69 5.91 -9.17
CA ALA A 540 -16.50 6.93 -9.83
C ALA A 540 -15.72 7.63 -10.96
N GLY A 541 -16.43 8.09 -12.00
CA GLY A 541 -15.85 8.90 -13.07
C GLY A 541 -15.41 10.29 -12.58
N VAL A 542 -16.22 10.93 -11.72
CA VAL A 542 -15.85 12.13 -10.97
C VAL A 542 -16.24 11.95 -9.50
N GLU A 543 -15.32 12.18 -8.58
CA GLU A 543 -15.57 12.14 -7.14
C GLU A 543 -15.29 13.49 -6.47
N LEU A 544 -16.29 13.98 -5.74
CA LEU A 544 -16.26 15.26 -5.04
C LEU A 544 -16.20 15.04 -3.53
N TYR A 545 -15.09 15.45 -2.92
CA TYR A 545 -14.93 15.49 -1.47
C TYR A 545 -15.65 16.68 -0.85
N PRO A 546 -15.88 16.67 0.47
CA PRO A 546 -16.74 17.66 1.08
C PRO A 546 -16.25 19.10 0.93
N GLY A 547 -17.15 20.03 0.61
CA GLY A 547 -16.84 21.44 0.39
C GLY A 547 -16.06 21.75 -0.90
N SER A 548 -15.80 20.76 -1.76
CA SER A 548 -15.27 21.00 -3.10
C SER A 548 -16.30 21.69 -4.02
N ILE A 549 -15.82 22.20 -5.15
CA ILE A 549 -16.65 22.85 -6.18
C ILE A 549 -16.39 22.18 -7.53
N ALA A 550 -17.43 21.83 -8.27
CA ALA A 550 -17.31 21.29 -9.62
C ALA A 550 -18.30 21.93 -10.60
N ILE A 551 -17.79 22.26 -11.79
CA ILE A 551 -18.58 22.70 -12.95
C ILE A 551 -18.32 21.70 -14.08
N LEU A 552 -19.35 20.96 -14.47
CA LEU A 552 -19.30 19.99 -15.56
C LEU A 552 -20.21 20.48 -16.69
N GLU A 553 -19.66 20.78 -17.86
CA GLU A 553 -20.43 21.23 -19.01
C GLU A 553 -20.09 20.48 -20.31
N ARG A 554 -21.10 19.97 -21.03
CA ARG A 554 -20.94 19.24 -22.31
C ARG A 554 -19.99 18.03 -22.25
N ASN A 555 -19.88 17.34 -21.11
CA ASN A 555 -19.01 16.17 -20.97
C ASN A 555 -19.76 14.85 -21.17
N GLU A 556 -19.02 13.82 -21.58
CA GLU A 556 -19.45 12.43 -21.60
C GLU A 556 -18.81 11.67 -20.43
N ILE A 557 -19.61 11.00 -19.59
CA ILE A 557 -19.12 10.23 -18.43
C ILE A 557 -19.74 8.84 -18.47
N HIS A 558 -18.94 7.84 -18.83
CA HIS A 558 -19.49 6.52 -19.15
C HIS A 558 -18.56 5.34 -18.85
N HIS A 559 -19.15 4.16 -18.72
CA HIS A 559 -18.41 2.92 -18.44
C HIS A 559 -17.52 3.05 -17.19
N CYS A 560 -18.02 3.69 -16.13
CA CYS A 560 -17.40 3.79 -14.81
C CYS A 560 -18.05 2.81 -13.80
N ASN A 561 -17.42 2.64 -12.63
CA ASN A 561 -17.67 1.58 -11.65
C ASN A 561 -17.39 0.15 -12.20
N ASN A 562 -16.30 -0.03 -12.95
CA ASN A 562 -15.92 -1.32 -13.56
C ASN A 562 -15.29 -2.36 -12.60
N LEU A 563 -15.53 -2.24 -11.29
CA LEU A 563 -15.08 -3.21 -10.28
C LEU A 563 -15.64 -4.61 -10.58
N ARG A 564 -14.73 -5.59 -10.71
CA ARG A 564 -15.07 -7.01 -10.92
C ARG A 564 -15.34 -7.72 -9.59
N THR A 565 -16.38 -7.31 -8.86
CA THR A 565 -16.78 -7.97 -7.61
C THR A 565 -18.02 -8.84 -7.78
N SER A 566 -18.04 -9.98 -7.08
CA SER A 566 -19.24 -10.82 -6.93
C SER A 566 -20.36 -10.08 -6.20
N ASP A 567 -19.99 -9.12 -5.33
CA ASP A 567 -20.91 -8.36 -4.49
C ASP A 567 -21.11 -6.91 -4.98
N SER A 568 -21.17 -6.76 -6.30
CA SER A 568 -21.46 -5.50 -7.01
C SER A 568 -22.73 -4.79 -6.54
N SER A 569 -23.60 -5.49 -5.80
CA SER A 569 -24.78 -4.98 -5.09
C SER A 569 -24.47 -3.76 -4.20
N LYS A 570 -23.30 -3.71 -3.55
CA LYS A 570 -22.93 -2.70 -2.53
C LYS A 570 -22.39 -1.38 -3.07
N SER A 571 -21.59 -1.37 -4.16
CA SER A 571 -21.02 -0.11 -4.69
C SER A 571 -22.10 0.82 -5.25
N THR A 572 -22.23 2.02 -4.70
CA THR A 572 -23.17 3.05 -5.22
C THR A 572 -22.51 4.02 -6.20
N LEU A 573 -21.20 3.92 -6.37
CA LEU A 573 -20.37 4.75 -7.26
C LEU A 573 -20.74 4.52 -8.73
N GLY A 574 -20.62 5.52 -9.59
CA GLY A 574 -20.86 5.39 -11.02
C GLY A 574 -20.33 6.59 -11.79
N GLY A 575 -21.21 7.41 -12.37
CA GLY A 575 -20.81 8.61 -13.11
C GLY A 575 -20.15 9.66 -12.22
N VAL A 576 -20.95 10.27 -11.32
CA VAL A 576 -20.50 11.29 -10.37
C VAL A 576 -20.82 10.85 -8.93
N ASN A 577 -19.86 10.97 -8.01
CA ASN A 577 -20.04 10.70 -6.58
C ASN A 577 -19.76 11.96 -5.73
N MET A 578 -20.53 12.16 -4.66
CA MET A 578 -20.43 13.32 -3.78
C MET A 578 -20.43 12.93 -2.30
N LYS A 579 -19.40 13.35 -1.55
CA LYS A 579 -19.26 13.16 -0.09
C LYS A 579 -19.66 14.46 0.63
N VAL A 580 -20.62 14.41 1.58
CA VAL A 580 -21.55 15.55 1.81
C VAL A 580 -21.26 16.50 2.99
N LEU A 581 -20.26 16.30 3.87
CA LEU A 581 -20.06 17.17 5.06
C LEU A 581 -18.71 17.93 5.09
N PRO A 582 -18.66 19.24 4.74
CA PRO A 582 -19.74 20.08 4.22
C PRO A 582 -20.15 19.77 2.76
N ALA A 583 -21.32 20.23 2.34
CA ALA A 583 -21.87 19.90 1.01
C ALA A 583 -20.99 20.47 -0.12
N PRO A 584 -20.50 19.65 -1.07
CA PRO A 584 -19.82 20.15 -2.26
C PRO A 584 -20.82 20.84 -3.20
N LYS A 585 -20.37 21.87 -3.91
CA LYS A 585 -21.19 22.58 -4.91
C LYS A 585 -20.96 21.95 -6.27
N LEU A 586 -22.02 21.45 -6.91
CA LEU A 586 -21.93 20.84 -8.24
C LEU A 586 -22.91 21.49 -9.21
N LYS A 587 -22.37 22.01 -10.32
CA LYS A 587 -23.11 22.50 -11.47
C LYS A 587 -22.88 21.57 -12.65
N MET A 588 -23.96 21.08 -13.25
CA MET A 588 -23.96 20.19 -14.41
C MET A 588 -24.86 20.76 -15.50
N THR A 589 -24.29 21.03 -16.68
CA THR A 589 -25.04 21.54 -17.83
C THR A 589 -24.73 20.75 -19.10
N ASN A 590 -25.75 20.26 -19.82
CA ASN A 590 -25.58 19.55 -21.10
C ASN A 590 -24.67 18.30 -21.08
N ASN A 591 -24.44 17.65 -19.93
CA ASN A 591 -23.60 16.43 -19.87
C ASN A 591 -24.42 15.18 -20.25
N HIS A 592 -23.74 14.14 -20.75
CA HIS A 592 -24.30 12.81 -21.00
C HIS A 592 -23.62 11.78 -20.09
N ILE A 593 -24.38 11.18 -19.18
CA ILE A 593 -23.88 10.21 -18.18
C ILE A 593 -24.57 8.87 -18.41
N TYR A 594 -23.83 7.88 -18.93
CA TYR A 594 -24.46 6.65 -19.42
C TYR A 594 -23.58 5.40 -19.29
N ASN A 595 -24.20 4.21 -19.37
CA ASN A 595 -23.52 2.91 -19.31
C ASN A 595 -22.59 2.72 -18.09
N ASN A 596 -22.85 3.39 -16.96
CA ASN A 596 -22.09 3.18 -15.72
C ASN A 596 -22.69 2.01 -14.92
N ASN A 597 -21.85 1.20 -14.26
CA ASN A 597 -22.33 0.03 -13.51
C ASN A 597 -22.97 0.38 -12.14
N GLY A 598 -23.04 1.65 -11.79
CA GLY A 598 -23.73 2.14 -10.59
C GLY A 598 -24.79 3.17 -10.93
N TYR A 599 -24.79 4.27 -10.17
CA TYR A 599 -25.69 5.39 -10.42
C TYR A 599 -25.06 6.44 -11.35
N GLY A 600 -25.88 7.16 -12.12
CA GLY A 600 -25.40 8.34 -12.86
C GLY A 600 -24.83 9.41 -11.91
N VAL A 601 -25.55 9.72 -10.83
CA VAL A 601 -25.10 10.57 -9.72
C VAL A 601 -25.41 9.90 -8.37
N SER A 602 -24.41 9.85 -7.49
CA SER A 602 -24.49 9.28 -6.14
C SER A 602 -24.11 10.33 -5.09
N ILE A 603 -24.89 10.40 -4.01
CA ILE A 603 -24.76 11.40 -2.94
C ILE A 603 -24.66 10.66 -1.60
N LEU A 604 -23.50 10.69 -0.95
CA LEU A 604 -23.19 10.00 0.31
C LEU A 604 -23.33 10.95 1.50
N GLN A 605 -24.39 10.77 2.29
CA GLN A 605 -24.70 11.57 3.49
C GLN A 605 -24.44 10.77 4.77
N PRO A 606 -23.66 11.29 5.73
CA PRO A 606 -23.42 10.62 7.01
C PRO A 606 -24.67 10.45 7.89
N THR A 607 -24.83 9.28 8.50
CA THR A 607 -26.03 8.86 9.23
C THR A 607 -26.40 9.75 10.43
N GLU A 608 -25.43 10.32 11.15
CA GLU A 608 -25.69 11.03 12.42
C GLU A 608 -26.54 12.32 12.30
N GLN A 609 -26.71 12.88 11.09
CA GLN A 609 -27.37 14.18 10.90
C GLN A 609 -28.68 14.12 10.09
N PHE A 610 -29.27 12.93 9.95
CA PHE A 610 -30.66 12.79 9.48
C PHE A 610 -31.66 13.57 10.36
N PHE A 611 -31.36 13.75 11.65
CA PHE A 611 -32.21 14.49 12.59
C PHE A 611 -32.36 15.99 12.28
N ILE A 612 -31.31 16.67 11.77
CA ILE A 612 -31.38 18.12 11.50
C ILE A 612 -32.31 18.42 10.32
N VAL A 613 -32.36 17.53 9.31
CA VAL A 613 -33.30 17.65 8.19
C VAL A 613 -34.72 17.25 8.62
N ALA A 614 -34.86 16.28 9.52
CA ALA A 614 -36.16 15.82 10.02
C ALA A 614 -36.88 16.87 10.89
N GLU A 615 -36.19 17.60 11.77
CA GLU A 615 -36.81 18.65 12.59
C GLU A 615 -37.40 19.80 11.76
N ALA A 616 -36.78 20.13 10.61
CA ALA A 616 -37.31 21.11 9.67
C ALA A 616 -38.58 20.63 8.92
N LEU A 617 -38.83 19.32 8.88
CA LEU A 617 -39.94 18.70 8.12
C LEU A 617 -41.19 18.42 8.97
N ASN A 618 -41.08 18.34 10.30
CA ASN A 618 -42.19 17.93 11.17
C ASN A 618 -43.27 19.01 11.46
N LYS A 619 -43.19 20.20 10.86
CA LYS A 619 -44.26 21.22 10.90
C LYS A 619 -45.17 21.17 9.67
N GLY A 620 -45.85 20.03 9.46
CA GLY A 620 -46.75 19.89 8.31
C GLY A 620 -47.37 18.51 8.05
N ALA A 621 -47.67 17.73 9.08
CA ALA A 621 -48.25 16.40 8.89
C ALA A 621 -49.76 16.46 8.57
N ALA A 622 -50.14 16.35 7.28
CA ALA A 622 -51.41 15.77 6.79
C ALA A 622 -51.51 15.73 5.24
N SER A 623 -51.11 14.62 4.60
CA SER A 623 -51.71 14.03 3.39
C SER A 623 -50.83 12.87 2.91
N GLY A 624 -51.46 11.74 2.55
CA GLY A 624 -50.75 10.60 1.95
C GLY A 624 -50.47 10.75 0.45
N ASP A 625 -49.70 9.78 -0.08
CA ASP A 625 -49.46 9.44 -1.48
C ASP A 625 -49.13 10.58 -2.47
N LYS A 626 -47.96 11.21 -2.26
CA LYS A 626 -47.18 11.83 -3.34
C LYS A 626 -45.69 11.49 -3.17
N LYS A 627 -45.13 10.77 -4.15
CA LYS A 627 -43.73 10.32 -4.17
C LYS A 627 -42.73 11.49 -4.10
N ASP A 628 -41.69 11.29 -3.30
CA ASP A 628 -40.28 11.75 -3.30
C ASP A 628 -39.77 12.98 -4.09
N GLU A 629 -40.42 13.51 -5.13
CA GLU A 629 -39.90 14.65 -5.92
C GLU A 629 -39.71 15.91 -5.06
N ASN A 630 -40.59 16.13 -4.08
CA ASN A 630 -40.52 17.24 -3.13
C ASN A 630 -39.46 17.03 -2.03
N MET A 631 -38.88 15.83 -1.93
CA MET A 631 -37.73 15.53 -1.06
C MET A 631 -36.43 15.67 -1.86
N LEU A 632 -36.36 15.09 -3.07
CA LEU A 632 -35.21 15.21 -3.96
C LEU A 632 -34.88 16.68 -4.26
N SER A 633 -35.89 17.47 -4.66
CA SER A 633 -35.71 18.90 -4.96
C SER A 633 -35.22 19.73 -3.75
N LYS A 634 -35.70 19.45 -2.54
CA LYS A 634 -35.19 20.07 -1.31
C LYS A 634 -33.75 19.67 -1.01
N VAL A 635 -33.39 18.39 -1.20
CA VAL A 635 -32.02 17.93 -1.03
C VAL A 635 -31.10 18.58 -2.06
N MET A 636 -31.50 18.65 -3.34
CA MET A 636 -30.74 19.33 -4.38
C MET A 636 -30.52 20.82 -4.08
N GLN A 637 -31.54 21.54 -3.57
CA GLN A 637 -31.40 22.92 -3.12
C GLN A 637 -30.44 23.05 -1.93
N ASN A 638 -30.59 22.22 -0.89
CA ASN A 638 -29.72 22.22 0.29
C ASN A 638 -28.25 21.89 -0.05
N LEU A 639 -28.02 21.09 -1.09
CA LEU A 639 -26.70 20.69 -1.58
C LEU A 639 -26.13 21.63 -2.68
N ASN A 640 -26.84 22.71 -3.03
CA ASN A 640 -26.47 23.61 -4.15
C ASN A 640 -26.19 22.86 -5.47
N LEU A 641 -27.05 21.88 -5.81
CA LEU A 641 -26.96 21.11 -7.06
C LEU A 641 -27.71 21.83 -8.18
N GLU A 642 -26.98 22.37 -9.16
CA GLU A 642 -27.54 22.96 -10.37
C GLU A 642 -27.45 21.96 -11.53
N MET A 643 -28.55 21.30 -11.90
CA MET A 643 -28.59 20.35 -13.02
C MET A 643 -29.49 20.86 -14.15
N ASN A 644 -28.89 21.20 -15.30
CA ASN A 644 -29.58 21.78 -16.46
C ASN A 644 -29.34 20.94 -17.72
N ASN A 645 -30.41 20.42 -18.34
CA ASN A 645 -30.37 19.73 -19.63
C ASN A 645 -29.33 18.58 -19.74
N ASN A 646 -29.07 17.87 -18.63
CA ASN A 646 -28.20 16.70 -18.65
C ASN A 646 -29.00 15.46 -19.06
N LYS A 647 -28.37 14.58 -19.86
CA LYS A 647 -28.91 13.28 -20.24
C LYS A 647 -28.29 12.21 -19.35
N ILE A 648 -29.07 11.62 -18.45
CA ILE A 648 -28.63 10.54 -17.56
C ILE A 648 -29.49 9.33 -17.92
N GLU A 649 -28.88 8.24 -18.40
CA GLU A 649 -29.61 7.08 -18.92
C GLU A 649 -28.72 5.82 -18.90
N ALA A 650 -29.33 4.63 -19.03
CA ALA A 650 -28.59 3.35 -19.18
C ALA A 650 -27.56 3.05 -18.07
N ASN A 651 -27.67 3.69 -16.90
CA ASN A 651 -26.85 3.40 -15.72
C ASN A 651 -27.46 2.22 -14.95
N LEU A 652 -26.66 1.20 -14.64
CA LEU A 652 -27.13 -0.11 -14.19
C LEU A 652 -28.01 -0.06 -12.92
N LYS A 653 -27.77 0.89 -12.01
CA LYS A 653 -28.55 1.04 -10.77
C LYS A 653 -29.59 2.17 -10.81
N GLY A 654 -29.59 3.00 -11.86
CA GLY A 654 -30.48 4.15 -12.04
C GLY A 654 -29.75 5.50 -12.10
N ASP A 655 -30.51 6.58 -12.25
CA ASP A 655 -29.92 7.88 -12.64
C ASP A 655 -29.34 8.67 -11.46
N ILE A 656 -30.09 8.81 -10.35
CA ILE A 656 -29.66 9.57 -9.17
C ILE A 656 -30.03 8.79 -7.89
N ARG A 657 -29.11 8.70 -6.92
CA ARG A 657 -29.40 8.18 -5.57
C ARG A 657 -28.74 8.96 -4.46
N ILE A 658 -29.51 9.18 -3.39
CA ILE A 658 -29.02 9.60 -2.08
C ILE A 658 -28.82 8.34 -1.22
N VAL A 659 -27.68 8.25 -0.56
CA VAL A 659 -27.21 7.10 0.21
C VAL A 659 -26.83 7.59 1.60
N THR A 660 -27.40 6.99 2.63
CA THR A 660 -26.99 7.17 4.02
C THR A 660 -25.85 6.20 4.35
N SER A 661 -24.73 6.73 4.84
CA SER A 661 -23.56 5.99 5.34
C SER A 661 -23.44 6.15 6.85
#